data_AF-A0A7Z9IGS9-F1
#
_entry.id   AF-A0A7Z9IGS9-F1
#
_cell.length_a   1.000
_cell.length_b   1.000
_cell.length_c   1.000
_cell.angle_alpha   90.00
_cell.angle_beta   90.00
_cell.angle_gamma   90.00
#
_symmetry.space_group_name_H-M   'P 1'
#
loop_
_entity.id
_entity.type
_entity.pdbx_description
1 polymer ?
#
loop_
_entity_poly.entity_id
_entity_poly.type
_entity_poly.pdbx_seq_one_letter_code
_entity_poly.pdbx_strand_id
1 'polypeptide(L)'
;MLITPILLAAICTAGPALSPTANTSLPLEMVPLVTVQNLHYSTLFAQDEQREITGQAPAFAVPTTTSITPATNGIWESLGNDKLRWTLRVSCKNAVSMNLGFGRYNMPSSGSLTMYDASGDFRVRSFTADDNKAHGQLWTPVIPGNEAVIEIIVDNDQKALVVKGIELTSINSGYRWVRDASSRGSSEACNVDVACPEGNAWQNEIPSVAVYTLNGYLTCSGVMMNNTAQNQTPFFLTANHCGVTSSSDSSIVVYWNHENSYCRVPGSADSGGNGNGNFNQFTSGSTMRATRAYSDFTLTELSSAPNAAWGITFSGWSRSSSTTIGSGIHHPEAAEKRISFPDTVQPAGEYWDVNWGLGRTAPGSSGSPLYDSNHRVIGQLCCGSSYCPNDLNDYYGRSLNLSWSGSAGSSLGSWLDPAGSNSQTLDTLVPGGGGDPSGACCVGTSCTYGTAAACSAIGGTYQGDFVSCTSYPCGGAPTGACCVAGNCSIETQAACGTAGGSYLGDGSACSAGACDNGGCQVGYSPDCAGTCFEDAVYTDWVGDGYCDDGSYIPSDYGYGGPAGVAIFLNCTQFNCDNGDCTGCGGGDPTGTCCVGSSCTEVTLVACTAAGGEWGGANTLCAVDTCGTTTSCPADLNGDGSVNVSDVLAMVGVWGTNDPAADVDGDGTVGVSDLLMIIEAWGPCPAGDPTGACCVGTNCFIETQANCTALGGTYNGNGSACSANSCAPTATGACCVGTTCSIVTQMSCMASGGTYNGDNSSCANNPCGGGGGCPAGEIEDCNGNCCPETWVADGYCDDGTYL
;
A
#
# COMPACT_ATOMS: atom_id res chain seq x y z
N MET A 1 25.21 -29.93 57.50
CA MET A 1 25.63 -28.84 56.60
C MET A 1 24.34 -28.26 56.02
N LEU A 2 23.86 -27.16 56.61
CA LEU A 2 22.63 -26.48 56.19
C LEU A 2 22.94 -25.65 54.93
N ILE A 3 22.06 -25.70 53.91
CA ILE A 3 22.12 -24.81 52.76
C ILE A 3 20.89 -23.89 52.84
N THR A 4 21.18 -22.61 52.98
CA THR A 4 20.25 -21.47 53.05
C THR A 4 19.92 -21.00 51.63
N PRO A 5 18.65 -20.70 51.28
CA PRO A 5 18.35 -20.01 50.02
C PRO A 5 18.52 -18.50 50.19
N ILE A 6 19.27 -17.89 49.27
CA ILE A 6 19.43 -16.43 49.17
C ILE A 6 18.22 -15.88 48.41
N LEU A 7 17.41 -15.07 49.07
CA LEU A 7 16.31 -14.30 48.49
C LEU A 7 16.91 -13.02 47.87
N LEU A 8 16.88 -12.88 46.54
CA LEU A 8 17.24 -11.64 45.87
C LEU A 8 16.04 -10.70 45.91
N ALA A 9 16.07 -9.70 46.80
CA ALA A 9 15.09 -8.62 46.83
C ALA A 9 15.53 -7.53 45.84
N ALA A 10 14.83 -7.42 44.71
CA ALA A 10 14.96 -6.26 43.83
C ALA A 10 14.24 -5.07 44.47
N ILE A 11 14.98 -4.01 44.76
CA ILE A 11 14.46 -2.73 45.24
C ILE A 11 13.89 -2.00 44.02
N CYS A 12 12.57 -2.03 43.82
CA CYS A 12 11.90 -1.09 42.94
C CYS A 12 11.82 0.27 43.63
N THR A 13 12.64 1.22 43.18
CA THR A 13 12.45 2.63 43.49
C THR A 13 11.24 3.14 42.71
N ALA A 14 10.20 3.55 43.43
CA ALA A 14 9.00 4.13 42.85
C ALA A 14 9.35 5.47 42.19
N GLY A 15 9.41 5.48 40.85
CA GLY A 15 9.22 6.71 40.07
C GLY A 15 7.81 7.26 40.28
N PRO A 16 7.56 8.56 40.03
CA PRO A 16 6.25 9.15 40.18
C PRO A 16 5.24 8.36 39.34
N ALA A 17 4.16 7.90 39.98
CA ALA A 17 3.08 7.18 39.34
C ALA A 17 2.55 7.99 38.15
N LEU A 18 2.83 7.51 36.94
CA LEU A 18 2.02 7.87 35.78
C LEU A 18 0.59 7.45 36.12
N SER A 19 -0.29 8.44 36.23
CA SER A 19 -1.70 8.18 36.36
C SER A 19 -2.13 7.34 35.15
N PRO A 20 -2.83 6.19 35.34
CA PRO A 20 -3.26 5.38 34.22
C PRO A 20 -4.31 6.18 33.46
N THR A 21 -3.91 6.78 32.35
CA THR A 21 -4.87 7.18 31.32
C THR A 21 -5.50 5.89 30.82
N ALA A 22 -6.73 5.64 31.24
CA ALA A 22 -7.57 4.55 30.74
C ALA A 22 -7.69 4.72 29.22
N ASN A 23 -6.84 4.04 28.44
CA ASN A 23 -6.97 3.68 27.02
C ASN A 23 -5.65 3.26 26.34
N THR A 24 -4.49 3.30 27.00
CA THR A 24 -3.24 2.88 26.33
C THR A 24 -3.18 1.36 26.22
N SER A 25 -3.31 0.83 25.00
CA SER A 25 -3.01 -0.57 24.68
C SER A 25 -1.56 -0.89 25.01
N LEU A 26 -1.28 -2.16 25.35
CA LEU A 26 0.10 -2.63 25.41
C LEU A 26 0.80 -2.38 24.06
N PRO A 27 2.10 -2.03 24.06
CA PRO A 27 2.88 -1.99 22.83
C PRO A 27 2.75 -3.33 22.09
N LEU A 28 2.66 -3.28 20.75
CA LEU A 28 2.41 -4.47 19.92
C LEU A 28 3.48 -5.56 20.14
N GLU A 29 4.71 -5.16 20.47
CA GLU A 29 5.83 -6.04 20.81
C GLU A 29 5.61 -6.88 22.07
N MET A 30 4.75 -6.43 23.00
CA MET A 30 4.38 -7.16 24.21
C MET A 30 3.22 -8.13 23.99
N VAL A 31 2.50 -8.00 22.87
CA VAL A 31 1.39 -8.90 22.53
C VAL A 31 1.97 -10.22 22.00
N PRO A 32 1.56 -11.39 22.53
CA PRO A 32 2.04 -12.68 22.04
C PRO A 32 1.80 -12.87 20.53
N LEU A 33 2.80 -13.40 19.84
CA LEU A 33 2.77 -13.69 18.40
C LEU A 33 2.75 -15.21 18.16
N VAL A 34 1.82 -15.66 17.32
CA VAL A 34 1.80 -17.02 16.76
C VAL A 34 2.20 -16.95 15.29
N THR A 35 3.30 -17.62 14.95
CA THR A 35 3.79 -17.70 13.57
C THR A 35 3.40 -19.03 12.94
N VAL A 36 2.89 -19.01 11.71
CA VAL A 36 2.66 -20.23 10.90
C VAL A 36 3.75 -20.43 9.85
N GLN A 37 3.71 -21.57 9.16
CA GLN A 37 4.71 -21.90 8.14
C GLN A 37 4.74 -20.86 7.03
N ASN A 38 5.96 -20.51 6.59
CA ASN A 38 6.19 -19.54 5.53
C ASN A 38 5.66 -20.04 4.19
N LEU A 39 5.24 -19.11 3.31
CA LEU A 39 4.80 -19.44 1.96
C LEU A 39 5.98 -19.63 1.00
N HIS A 40 5.86 -20.64 0.14
CA HIS A 40 6.82 -20.97 -0.92
C HIS A 40 6.14 -20.86 -2.30
N TYR A 41 6.19 -19.67 -2.92
CA TYR A 41 5.45 -19.35 -4.14
C TYR A 41 5.65 -20.33 -5.29
N SER A 42 6.88 -20.83 -5.52
CA SER A 42 7.15 -21.80 -6.59
C SER A 42 6.32 -23.08 -6.45
N THR A 43 6.14 -23.56 -5.22
CA THR A 43 5.30 -24.73 -4.95
C THR A 43 3.82 -24.43 -5.09
N LEU A 44 3.40 -23.22 -4.71
CA LEU A 44 1.99 -22.80 -4.77
C LEU A 44 1.55 -22.61 -6.22
N PHE A 45 2.38 -22.01 -7.07
CA PHE A 45 2.07 -21.83 -8.49
C PHE A 45 1.98 -23.16 -9.25
N ALA A 46 2.86 -24.12 -8.94
CA ALA A 46 2.74 -25.47 -9.49
C ALA A 46 1.45 -26.18 -9.01
N GLN A 47 1.00 -25.94 -7.78
CA GLN A 47 -0.27 -26.45 -7.28
C GLN A 47 -1.47 -25.79 -7.95
N ASP A 48 -1.42 -24.49 -8.20
CA ASP A 48 -2.47 -23.75 -8.89
C ASP A 48 -2.64 -24.23 -10.34
N GLU A 49 -1.55 -24.46 -11.06
CA GLU A 49 -1.59 -25.03 -12.42
C GLU A 49 -2.29 -26.40 -12.43
N GLN A 50 -1.99 -27.26 -11.43
CA GLN A 50 -2.69 -28.54 -11.30
C GLN A 50 -4.17 -28.38 -10.94
N ARG A 51 -4.53 -27.38 -10.13
CA ARG A 51 -5.93 -27.06 -9.82
C ARG A 51 -6.68 -26.65 -11.07
N GLU A 52 -6.12 -25.77 -11.89
CA GLU A 52 -6.69 -25.36 -13.17
C GLU A 52 -6.89 -26.55 -14.12
N ILE A 53 -5.85 -27.37 -14.33
CA ILE A 53 -5.91 -28.55 -15.20
C ILE A 53 -7.01 -29.53 -14.76
N THR A 54 -7.26 -29.62 -13.47
CA THR A 54 -8.29 -30.51 -12.89
C THR A 54 -9.65 -29.84 -12.68
N GLY A 55 -9.83 -28.58 -13.12
CA GLY A 55 -11.09 -27.85 -13.01
C GLY A 55 -11.51 -27.55 -11.58
N GLN A 56 -10.55 -27.43 -10.66
CA GLN A 56 -10.80 -27.07 -9.27
C GLN A 56 -10.87 -25.54 -9.12
N ALA A 57 -11.63 -25.07 -8.12
CA ALA A 57 -11.65 -23.65 -7.78
C ALA A 57 -10.23 -23.11 -7.53
N PRO A 58 -9.93 -21.86 -7.92
CA PRO A 58 -8.64 -21.26 -7.62
C PRO A 58 -8.44 -21.11 -6.11
N ALA A 59 -7.19 -21.25 -5.69
CA ALA A 59 -6.76 -20.95 -4.33
C ALA A 59 -6.07 -19.58 -4.30
N PHE A 60 -6.26 -18.85 -3.19
CA PHE A 60 -5.61 -17.56 -2.94
C PHE A 60 -4.82 -17.55 -1.63
N ALA A 61 -5.00 -18.57 -0.79
CA ALA A 61 -4.33 -18.70 0.51
C ALA A 61 -3.94 -20.15 0.82
N VAL A 62 -3.13 -20.32 1.85
CA VAL A 62 -2.79 -21.62 2.45
C VAL A 62 -3.38 -21.68 3.86
N PRO A 63 -4.33 -22.58 4.14
CA PRO A 63 -4.90 -22.73 5.46
C PRO A 63 -3.95 -23.51 6.39
N THR A 64 -3.70 -22.97 7.58
CA THR A 64 -2.99 -23.66 8.66
C THR A 64 -3.97 -24.00 9.78
N THR A 65 -4.23 -25.29 9.96
CA THR A 65 -5.07 -25.79 11.06
C THR A 65 -4.39 -25.53 12.41
N THR A 66 -5.15 -25.02 13.36
CA THR A 66 -4.67 -24.69 14.71
C THR A 66 -5.76 -24.95 15.77
N SER A 67 -5.43 -24.78 17.04
CA SER A 67 -6.40 -24.79 18.15
C SER A 67 -5.95 -23.75 19.17
N ILE A 68 -6.33 -22.50 18.91
CA ILE A 68 -5.95 -21.32 19.69
C ILE A 68 -7.17 -20.83 20.44
N THR A 69 -7.05 -20.68 21.75
CA THR A 69 -8.12 -20.16 22.61
C THR A 69 -7.62 -19.00 23.47
N PRO A 70 -8.52 -18.13 23.95
CA PRO A 70 -8.17 -17.13 24.96
C PRO A 70 -7.70 -17.71 26.31
N ALA A 71 -7.80 -19.04 26.50
CA ALA A 71 -7.27 -19.75 27.67
C ALA A 71 -5.78 -20.10 27.53
N THR A 72 -5.34 -20.38 26.31
CA THR A 72 -4.03 -20.99 26.00
C THR A 72 -3.07 -20.00 25.36
N ASN A 73 -3.59 -18.98 24.69
CA ASN A 73 -2.81 -18.03 23.89
C ASN A 73 -3.28 -16.59 24.13
N GLY A 74 -2.47 -15.64 23.67
CA GLY A 74 -2.73 -14.21 23.82
C GLY A 74 -2.53 -13.72 25.25
N ILE A 75 -2.81 -12.44 25.48
CA ILE A 75 -2.66 -11.79 26.77
C ILE A 75 -3.96 -11.11 27.18
N TRP A 76 -4.31 -11.20 28.47
CA TRP A 76 -5.44 -10.48 29.06
C TRP A 76 -4.95 -9.26 29.84
N GLU A 77 -5.54 -8.09 29.57
CA GLU A 77 -5.29 -6.84 30.29
C GLU A 77 -6.60 -6.27 30.85
N SER A 78 -6.53 -5.51 31.94
CA SER A 78 -7.68 -4.77 32.47
C SER A 78 -7.69 -3.35 31.90
N LEU A 79 -8.84 -2.93 31.37
CA LEU A 79 -9.03 -1.58 30.82
C LEU A 79 -9.58 -0.58 31.85
N GLY A 80 -9.80 -1.02 33.10
CA GLY A 80 -10.66 -0.30 34.05
C GLY A 80 -12.15 -0.46 33.74
N ASN A 81 -13.02 0.12 34.58
CA ASN A 81 -14.48 0.05 34.45
C ASN A 81 -15.05 -1.38 34.27
N ASP A 82 -14.44 -2.36 34.96
CA ASP A 82 -14.80 -3.79 34.90
C ASP A 82 -14.72 -4.41 33.49
N LYS A 83 -13.92 -3.83 32.60
CA LYS A 83 -13.64 -4.40 31.26
C LYS A 83 -12.27 -5.05 31.19
N LEU A 84 -12.22 -6.10 30.39
CA LEU A 84 -11.00 -6.81 30.03
C LEU A 84 -10.81 -6.78 28.51
N ARG A 85 -9.54 -6.74 28.10
CA ARG A 85 -9.12 -6.93 26.71
C ARG A 85 -8.27 -8.19 26.63
N TRP A 86 -8.51 -9.00 25.62
CA TRP A 86 -7.64 -10.08 25.19
C TRP A 86 -7.04 -9.74 23.83
N THR A 87 -5.73 -9.89 23.66
CA THR A 87 -5.06 -9.59 22.39
C THR A 87 -4.11 -10.73 21.98
N LEU A 88 -4.07 -11.04 20.69
CA LEU A 88 -3.16 -12.01 20.07
C LEU A 88 -2.75 -11.53 18.69
N ARG A 89 -1.48 -11.73 18.31
CA ARG A 89 -0.99 -11.54 16.94
C ARG A 89 -0.81 -12.88 16.26
N VAL A 90 -1.11 -12.94 14.96
CA VAL A 90 -0.81 -14.10 14.12
C VAL A 90 -0.08 -13.64 12.87
N SER A 91 1.00 -14.32 12.46
CA SER A 91 1.77 -13.95 11.26
C SER A 91 2.18 -15.14 10.41
N CYS A 92 2.44 -14.87 9.13
CA CYS A 92 3.04 -15.80 8.18
C CYS A 92 4.05 -15.05 7.31
N LYS A 93 5.31 -15.50 7.28
CA LYS A 93 6.30 -14.88 6.38
C LYS A 93 5.92 -15.15 4.92
N ASN A 94 6.08 -14.13 4.07
CA ASN A 94 5.71 -14.13 2.65
C ASN A 94 4.20 -14.21 2.37
N ALA A 95 3.34 -14.07 3.38
CA ALA A 95 1.94 -13.79 3.12
C ALA A 95 1.78 -12.34 2.64
N VAL A 96 0.90 -12.10 1.68
CA VAL A 96 0.49 -10.75 1.26
C VAL A 96 -0.83 -10.34 1.92
N SER A 97 -1.54 -11.32 2.48
CA SER A 97 -2.80 -11.11 3.19
C SER A 97 -3.05 -12.23 4.19
N MET A 98 -3.97 -12.01 5.13
CA MET A 98 -4.35 -12.98 6.16
C MET A 98 -5.88 -13.04 6.28
N ASN A 99 -6.45 -14.21 6.47
CA ASN A 99 -7.82 -14.34 6.98
C ASN A 99 -7.89 -15.50 7.98
N LEU A 100 -8.92 -15.46 8.82
CA LEU A 100 -9.05 -16.34 9.98
C LEU A 100 -10.38 -17.09 9.96
N GLY A 101 -10.34 -18.34 10.43
CA GLY A 101 -11.49 -19.20 10.64
C GLY A 101 -11.61 -19.62 12.11
N PHE A 102 -12.67 -19.16 12.78
CA PHE A 102 -13.04 -19.58 14.13
C PHE A 102 -14.02 -20.74 14.02
N GLY A 103 -13.52 -21.97 14.24
CA GLY A 103 -14.37 -23.17 14.32
C GLY A 103 -15.31 -23.17 15.52
N ARG A 104 -15.08 -22.28 16.49
CA ARG A 104 -15.99 -21.98 17.59
C ARG A 104 -16.08 -20.48 17.81
N TYR A 105 -17.27 -19.94 17.59
CA TYR A 105 -17.59 -18.54 17.86
C TYR A 105 -18.94 -18.46 18.58
N ASN A 106 -18.89 -18.06 19.84
CA ASN A 106 -20.05 -17.74 20.67
C ASN A 106 -19.70 -16.57 21.59
N MET A 107 -19.89 -15.35 21.09
CA MET A 107 -19.57 -14.12 21.79
C MET A 107 -20.68 -13.76 22.78
N PRO A 108 -20.37 -13.44 24.06
CA PRO A 108 -21.37 -12.98 25.01
C PRO A 108 -21.83 -11.55 24.71
N SER A 109 -22.92 -11.10 25.34
CA SER A 109 -23.58 -9.83 25.02
C SER A 109 -22.70 -8.58 25.19
N SER A 110 -21.72 -8.60 26.10
CA SER A 110 -20.76 -7.49 26.27
C SER A 110 -19.53 -7.60 25.39
N GLY A 111 -19.35 -8.74 24.72
CA GLY A 111 -18.15 -9.10 23.98
C GLY A 111 -18.11 -8.50 22.58
N SER A 112 -16.94 -8.05 22.17
CA SER A 112 -16.66 -7.52 20.85
C SER A 112 -15.28 -7.96 20.39
N LEU A 113 -15.20 -8.72 19.29
CA LEU A 113 -13.97 -9.11 18.62
C LEU A 113 -13.67 -8.14 17.47
N THR A 114 -12.46 -7.60 17.40
CA THR A 114 -12.00 -6.79 16.27
C THR A 114 -10.69 -7.35 15.73
N MET A 115 -10.49 -7.21 14.42
CA MET A 115 -9.24 -7.58 13.77
C MET A 115 -8.72 -6.43 12.93
N TYR A 116 -7.42 -6.26 12.94
CA TYR A 116 -6.72 -5.21 12.19
C TYR A 116 -5.34 -5.71 11.77
N ASP A 117 -4.75 -5.03 10.79
CA ASP A 117 -3.38 -5.29 10.36
C ASP A 117 -2.36 -4.78 11.40
N ALA A 118 -1.08 -5.11 11.22
CA ALA A 118 -0.05 -4.71 12.18
C ALA A 118 0.16 -3.18 12.28
N SER A 119 -0.15 -2.42 11.21
CA SER A 119 -0.07 -0.97 11.21
C SER A 119 -1.25 -0.31 11.94
N GLY A 120 -2.43 -0.96 11.91
CA GLY A 120 -3.69 -0.42 12.40
C GLY A 120 -4.48 0.37 11.36
N ASP A 121 -3.95 0.55 10.15
CA ASP A 121 -4.59 1.28 9.05
C ASP A 121 -5.79 0.53 8.48
N PHE A 122 -5.75 -0.81 8.48
CA PHE A 122 -6.86 -1.64 8.07
C PHE A 122 -7.54 -2.28 9.27
N ARG A 123 -8.85 -2.07 9.40
CA ARG A 123 -9.66 -2.66 10.45
C ARG A 123 -10.93 -3.28 9.89
N VAL A 124 -11.13 -4.55 10.22
CA VAL A 124 -12.42 -5.22 10.01
C VAL A 124 -13.42 -4.69 11.04
N ARG A 125 -14.69 -4.55 10.66
CA ARG A 125 -15.75 -4.23 11.64
C ARG A 125 -15.69 -5.19 12.84
N SER A 126 -16.20 -4.73 13.98
CA SER A 126 -16.31 -5.61 15.13
C SER A 126 -17.35 -6.72 14.90
N PHE A 127 -17.03 -7.91 15.43
CA PHE A 127 -17.93 -9.04 15.54
C PHE A 127 -18.44 -9.14 16.97
N THR A 128 -19.74 -9.28 17.13
CA THR A 128 -20.41 -9.26 18.44
C THR A 128 -21.27 -10.50 18.65
N ALA A 129 -22.12 -10.51 19.68
CA ALA A 129 -23.13 -11.55 19.86
C ALA A 129 -24.13 -11.65 18.68
N ASP A 130 -24.33 -10.57 17.90
CA ASP A 130 -25.19 -10.58 16.71
C ASP A 130 -24.60 -11.41 15.55
N ASP A 131 -23.29 -11.68 15.61
CA ASP A 131 -22.59 -12.55 14.66
C ASP A 131 -22.60 -14.03 15.08
N ASN A 132 -23.21 -14.38 16.22
CA ASN A 132 -23.37 -15.77 16.63
C ASN A 132 -24.34 -16.50 15.67
N LYS A 133 -23.81 -17.36 14.81
CA LYS A 133 -24.60 -18.16 13.87
C LYS A 133 -24.92 -19.54 14.45
N ALA A 134 -26.00 -20.16 13.97
CA ALA A 134 -26.44 -21.48 14.45
C ALA A 134 -25.39 -22.58 14.24
N HIS A 135 -24.55 -22.46 13.21
CA HIS A 135 -23.44 -23.38 12.96
C HIS A 135 -22.24 -23.16 13.88
N GLY A 136 -22.22 -22.09 14.68
CA GLY A 136 -21.21 -21.84 15.72
C GLY A 136 -19.81 -21.50 15.21
N GLN A 137 -19.67 -21.10 13.95
CA GLN A 137 -18.39 -20.71 13.33
C GLN A 137 -18.42 -19.23 12.94
N LEU A 138 -17.25 -18.62 12.82
CA LEU A 138 -17.07 -17.30 12.22
C LEU A 138 -15.87 -17.33 11.26
N TRP A 139 -16.09 -16.90 10.03
CA TRP A 139 -15.03 -16.76 9.02
C TRP A 139 -14.93 -15.31 8.59
N THR A 140 -13.70 -14.84 8.44
CA THR A 140 -13.41 -13.41 8.43
C THR A 140 -13.05 -12.93 7.03
N PRO A 141 -13.31 -11.65 6.70
CA PRO A 141 -12.83 -11.08 5.46
C PRO A 141 -11.30 -11.04 5.45
N VAL A 142 -10.70 -10.87 4.27
CA VAL A 142 -9.25 -10.80 4.18
C VAL A 142 -8.70 -9.47 4.71
N ILE A 143 -7.59 -9.58 5.43
CA ILE A 143 -6.81 -8.52 6.06
C ILE A 143 -5.52 -8.37 5.24
N PRO A 144 -5.20 -7.19 4.71
CA PRO A 144 -3.94 -6.96 4.01
C PRO A 144 -2.73 -7.16 4.92
N GLY A 145 -1.61 -7.60 4.35
CA GLY A 145 -0.35 -7.80 5.06
C GLY A 145 -0.15 -9.21 5.58
N ASN A 146 1.02 -9.42 6.19
CA ASN A 146 1.52 -10.73 6.60
C ASN A 146 1.26 -11.05 8.08
N GLU A 147 0.56 -10.16 8.77
CA GLU A 147 0.25 -10.23 10.19
C GLU A 147 -1.14 -9.66 10.47
N ALA A 148 -1.91 -10.34 11.31
CA ALA A 148 -3.20 -9.89 11.81
C ALA A 148 -3.21 -9.85 13.33
N VAL A 149 -3.80 -8.80 13.88
CA VAL A 149 -4.01 -8.61 15.32
C VAL A 149 -5.47 -8.90 15.64
N ILE A 150 -5.70 -9.78 16.62
CA ILE A 150 -7.02 -10.16 17.10
C ILE A 150 -7.20 -9.56 18.49
N GLU A 151 -8.24 -8.77 18.66
CA GLU A 151 -8.60 -8.12 19.93
C GLU A 151 -10.01 -8.52 20.33
N ILE A 152 -10.22 -8.91 21.59
CA ILE A 152 -11.55 -9.11 22.18
C ILE A 152 -11.68 -8.22 23.41
N ILE A 153 -12.70 -7.38 23.45
CA ILE A 153 -13.07 -6.60 24.64
C ILE A 153 -14.36 -7.18 25.22
N VAL A 154 -14.41 -7.40 26.52
CA VAL A 154 -15.55 -8.00 27.22
C VAL A 154 -15.64 -7.51 28.67
N ASP A 155 -16.83 -7.53 29.25
CA ASP A 155 -16.99 -7.32 30.69
C ASP A 155 -16.37 -8.48 31.48
N ASN A 156 -15.77 -8.16 32.62
CA ASN A 156 -14.97 -9.08 33.42
C ASN A 156 -15.76 -10.31 33.90
N ASP A 157 -17.03 -10.13 34.27
CA ASP A 157 -17.92 -11.22 34.68
C ASP A 157 -18.26 -12.20 33.53
N GLN A 158 -18.12 -11.77 32.28
CA GLN A 158 -18.35 -12.57 31.07
C GLN A 158 -17.07 -13.16 30.46
N LYS A 159 -15.88 -12.90 31.03
CA LYS A 159 -14.59 -13.47 30.57
C LYS A 159 -14.66 -14.98 30.35
N ALA A 160 -15.26 -15.71 31.29
CA ALA A 160 -15.32 -17.17 31.24
C ALA A 160 -16.15 -17.69 30.04
N LEU A 161 -17.06 -16.87 29.51
CA LEU A 161 -17.83 -17.21 28.30
C LEU A 161 -16.95 -17.06 27.05
N VAL A 162 -16.15 -16.00 26.95
CA VAL A 162 -15.18 -15.81 25.85
C VAL A 162 -14.15 -16.95 25.82
N VAL A 163 -13.57 -17.28 26.99
CA VAL A 163 -12.57 -18.36 27.12
C VAL A 163 -13.11 -19.72 26.66
N LYS A 164 -14.41 -19.99 26.80
CA LYS A 164 -15.06 -21.24 26.37
C LYS A 164 -15.68 -21.17 24.98
N GLY A 165 -16.06 -19.98 24.54
CA GLY A 165 -16.86 -19.71 23.35
C GLY A 165 -16.05 -19.40 22.11
N ILE A 166 -14.75 -19.09 22.25
CA ILE A 166 -13.89 -18.68 21.14
C ILE A 166 -12.75 -19.68 20.95
N GLU A 167 -12.64 -20.21 19.74
CA GLU A 167 -11.52 -21.03 19.28
C GLU A 167 -11.19 -20.68 17.82
N LEU A 168 -9.98 -20.18 17.62
CA LEU A 168 -9.39 -19.99 16.30
C LEU A 168 -8.86 -21.34 15.83
N THR A 169 -9.37 -21.84 14.70
CA THR A 169 -9.04 -23.17 14.17
C THR A 169 -8.33 -23.12 12.83
N SER A 170 -8.32 -21.98 12.13
CA SER A 170 -7.64 -21.79 10.86
C SER A 170 -6.98 -20.42 10.78
N ILE A 171 -5.68 -20.39 10.48
CA ILE A 171 -4.94 -19.19 10.07
C ILE A 171 -4.62 -19.34 8.59
N ASN A 172 -5.21 -18.51 7.74
CA ASN A 172 -5.13 -18.66 6.30
C ASN A 172 -4.23 -17.57 5.72
N SER A 173 -3.11 -18.01 5.16
CA SER A 173 -2.03 -17.13 4.72
C SER A 173 -2.13 -16.92 3.20
N GLY A 174 -2.55 -15.73 2.81
CA GLY A 174 -2.79 -15.34 1.43
C GLY A 174 -1.50 -15.11 0.66
N TYR A 175 -1.44 -15.62 -0.56
CA TYR A 175 -0.34 -15.40 -1.51
C TYR A 175 -0.80 -14.61 -2.74
N ARG A 176 -2.09 -14.25 -2.81
CA ARG A 176 -2.73 -13.44 -3.85
C ARG A 176 -3.84 -12.58 -3.23
N TRP A 177 -4.36 -11.63 -4.00
CA TRP A 177 -5.77 -11.22 -3.98
C TRP A 177 -6.23 -10.03 -3.10
N VAL A 178 -5.37 -9.39 -2.30
CA VAL A 178 -5.91 -8.44 -1.30
C VAL A 178 -5.11 -7.17 -1.28
N ARG A 179 -5.55 -6.25 -2.15
CA ARG A 179 -5.42 -4.79 -1.99
C ARG A 179 -4.04 -4.33 -1.47
N ASP A 180 -3.10 -4.17 -2.40
CA ASP A 180 -1.73 -3.67 -2.25
C ASP A 180 -0.84 -4.28 -1.14
N ALA A 181 -0.04 -5.26 -1.59
CA ALA A 181 1.39 -5.33 -1.26
C ALA A 181 2.13 -5.79 -2.54
N SER A 182 2.26 -4.85 -3.48
CA SER A 182 3.08 -4.83 -4.70
C SER A 182 2.94 -5.93 -5.78
N SER A 183 2.08 -6.96 -5.70
CA SER A 183 1.71 -7.74 -6.91
C SER A 183 0.41 -8.57 -6.81
N ARG A 184 -0.50 -8.27 -7.75
CA ARG A 184 -1.69 -9.00 -8.28
C ARG A 184 -2.91 -9.22 -7.39
N GLY A 185 -3.79 -8.21 -7.45
CA GLY A 185 -5.24 -8.35 -7.50
C GLY A 185 -5.74 -7.76 -8.84
N SER A 186 -5.40 -8.41 -9.96
CA SER A 186 -5.70 -7.94 -11.31
C SER A 186 -6.30 -9.07 -12.16
N SER A 187 -7.08 -8.69 -13.17
CA SER A 187 -7.58 -9.59 -14.22
C SER A 187 -7.03 -9.18 -15.58
N GLU A 188 -7.21 -10.02 -16.60
CA GLU A 188 -6.72 -9.71 -17.94
C GLU A 188 -7.37 -8.44 -18.53
N ALA A 189 -6.59 -7.69 -19.33
CA ALA A 189 -6.94 -6.34 -19.77
C ALA A 189 -8.20 -6.23 -20.62
N CYS A 190 -8.58 -7.25 -21.40
CA CYS A 190 -9.74 -7.18 -22.30
C CYS A 190 -11.09 -7.17 -21.56
N ASN A 191 -11.10 -7.52 -20.28
CA ASN A 191 -12.32 -7.50 -19.47
C ASN A 191 -12.81 -6.06 -19.28
N VAL A 192 -14.14 -5.90 -19.17
CA VAL A 192 -14.81 -4.59 -19.08
C VAL A 192 -15.26 -4.37 -17.64
N ASP A 193 -14.81 -3.28 -17.00
CA ASP A 193 -15.32 -2.92 -15.67
C ASP A 193 -16.82 -2.66 -15.72
N VAL A 194 -17.57 -3.07 -14.68
CA VAL A 194 -19.02 -2.78 -14.59
C VAL A 194 -19.35 -1.28 -14.52
N ALA A 195 -18.37 -0.44 -14.20
CA ALA A 195 -18.46 1.02 -14.24
C ALA A 195 -18.41 1.60 -15.67
N CYS A 196 -18.08 0.79 -16.67
CA CYS A 196 -18.06 1.22 -18.07
C CYS A 196 -19.47 1.37 -18.66
N PRO A 197 -19.62 2.14 -19.76
CA PRO A 197 -20.92 2.37 -20.39
C PRO A 197 -21.70 1.10 -20.74
N GLU A 198 -21.00 -0.01 -20.99
CA GLU A 198 -21.58 -1.33 -21.23
C GLU A 198 -22.38 -1.85 -20.03
N GLY A 199 -21.99 -1.48 -18.80
CA GLY A 199 -22.69 -1.82 -17.56
C GLY A 199 -23.93 -0.97 -17.28
N ASN A 200 -24.18 0.10 -18.02
CA ASN A 200 -25.28 1.04 -17.77
C ASN A 200 -26.65 0.37 -17.75
N ALA A 201 -26.92 -0.56 -18.67
CA ALA A 201 -28.20 -1.25 -18.70
C ALA A 201 -28.40 -2.23 -17.52
N TRP A 202 -27.32 -2.64 -16.84
CA TRP A 202 -27.28 -3.77 -15.92
C TRP A 202 -27.19 -3.37 -14.43
N GLN A 203 -27.49 -2.11 -14.10
CA GLN A 203 -27.31 -1.56 -12.75
C GLN A 203 -28.18 -2.25 -11.69
N ASN A 204 -29.26 -2.94 -12.08
CA ASN A 204 -30.05 -3.74 -11.15
C ASN A 204 -29.44 -5.12 -10.89
N GLU A 205 -28.69 -5.68 -11.84
CA GLU A 205 -28.10 -7.02 -11.75
C GLU A 205 -26.69 -6.98 -11.15
N ILE A 206 -25.90 -5.96 -11.47
CA ILE A 206 -24.52 -5.77 -11.00
C ILE A 206 -24.39 -5.93 -9.46
N PRO A 207 -25.25 -5.33 -8.60
CA PRO A 207 -25.12 -5.46 -7.15
C PRO A 207 -25.41 -6.86 -6.61
N SER A 208 -26.12 -7.70 -7.37
CA SER A 208 -26.44 -9.07 -6.95
C SER A 208 -25.27 -10.05 -7.10
N VAL A 209 -24.27 -9.69 -7.92
CA VAL A 209 -23.08 -10.52 -8.18
C VAL A 209 -21.98 -10.17 -7.20
N ALA A 210 -21.33 -11.19 -6.67
CA ALA A 210 -20.25 -11.03 -5.71
C ALA A 210 -19.19 -12.12 -5.88
N VAL A 211 -17.99 -11.78 -5.44
CA VAL A 211 -16.91 -12.73 -5.22
C VAL A 211 -16.95 -13.22 -3.79
N TYR A 212 -16.51 -14.45 -3.54
CA TYR A 212 -16.50 -15.01 -2.20
C TYR A 212 -15.29 -15.89 -1.95
N THR A 213 -14.90 -15.98 -0.68
CA THR A 213 -13.91 -16.95 -0.21
C THR A 213 -14.59 -18.12 0.49
N LEU A 214 -14.00 -19.31 0.39
CA LEU A 214 -14.49 -20.54 1.01
C LEU A 214 -13.34 -21.29 1.68
N ASN A 215 -13.60 -21.86 2.86
CA ASN A 215 -12.62 -22.47 3.76
C ASN A 215 -11.42 -21.54 4.06
N GLY A 216 -11.59 -20.23 3.83
CA GLY A 216 -10.54 -19.22 3.95
C GLY A 216 -9.43 -19.26 2.89
N TYR A 217 -9.56 -20.09 1.85
CA TYR A 217 -8.48 -20.27 0.88
C TYR A 217 -8.90 -20.46 -0.58
N LEU A 218 -10.14 -20.92 -0.84
CA LEU A 218 -10.70 -21.00 -2.19
C LEU A 218 -11.46 -19.73 -2.51
N THR A 219 -11.56 -19.39 -3.80
CA THR A 219 -12.37 -18.25 -4.26
C THR A 219 -13.17 -18.60 -5.53
N CYS A 220 -14.35 -18.00 -5.66
CA CYS A 220 -15.26 -18.13 -6.79
C CYS A 220 -16.23 -16.92 -6.82
N SER A 221 -17.04 -16.83 -7.87
CA SER A 221 -18.12 -15.86 -8.01
C SER A 221 -19.49 -16.50 -7.69
N GLY A 222 -20.49 -15.67 -7.43
CA GLY A 222 -21.88 -16.12 -7.36
C GLY A 222 -22.86 -14.96 -7.44
N VAL A 223 -24.15 -15.29 -7.34
CA VAL A 223 -25.26 -14.33 -7.52
C VAL A 223 -26.37 -14.52 -6.49
N MET A 224 -26.88 -13.41 -5.95
CA MET A 224 -28.08 -13.38 -5.13
C MET A 224 -29.32 -13.63 -6.00
N MET A 225 -30.16 -14.59 -5.60
CA MET A 225 -31.31 -15.06 -6.38
C MET A 225 -32.63 -14.63 -5.75
N ASN A 226 -33.52 -14.06 -6.57
CA ASN A 226 -34.90 -13.82 -6.18
C ASN A 226 -35.71 -15.13 -6.12
N ASN A 227 -36.81 -15.13 -5.37
CA ASN A 227 -37.74 -16.25 -5.31
C ASN A 227 -39.19 -15.75 -5.42
N THR A 228 -40.13 -16.65 -5.71
CA THR A 228 -41.53 -16.25 -5.99
C THR A 228 -42.29 -15.67 -4.80
N ALA A 229 -41.76 -15.77 -3.58
CA ALA A 229 -42.29 -15.06 -2.42
C ALA A 229 -41.78 -13.60 -2.32
N GLN A 230 -40.78 -13.21 -3.12
CA GLN A 230 -40.15 -11.87 -3.14
C GLN A 230 -39.80 -11.36 -1.74
N ASN A 231 -39.32 -12.26 -0.90
CA ASN A 231 -39.13 -12.04 0.54
C ASN A 231 -37.68 -11.73 0.92
N GLN A 232 -36.79 -11.53 -0.07
CA GLN A 232 -35.38 -11.24 0.14
C GLN A 232 -34.63 -12.33 0.94
N THR A 233 -35.10 -13.59 0.92
CA THR A 233 -34.31 -14.71 1.46
C THR A 233 -32.96 -14.77 0.73
N PRO A 234 -31.82 -14.76 1.43
CA PRO A 234 -30.50 -14.56 0.83
C PRO A 234 -29.96 -15.85 0.18
N PHE A 235 -30.67 -16.35 -0.82
CA PHE A 235 -30.22 -17.44 -1.67
C PHE A 235 -29.11 -16.94 -2.58
N PHE A 236 -27.98 -17.62 -2.55
CA PHE A 236 -26.79 -17.32 -3.33
C PHE A 236 -26.43 -18.54 -4.19
N LEU A 237 -26.49 -18.37 -5.51
CA LEU A 237 -26.18 -19.39 -6.50
C LEU A 237 -24.70 -19.29 -6.87
N THR A 238 -24.03 -20.43 -6.90
CA THR A 238 -22.64 -20.62 -7.36
C THR A 238 -22.51 -21.98 -8.05
N ALA A 239 -21.30 -22.36 -8.43
CA ALA A 239 -20.99 -23.64 -9.05
C ALA A 239 -20.76 -24.77 -8.04
N ASN A 240 -21.03 -26.02 -8.44
CA ASN A 240 -20.78 -27.20 -7.60
C ASN A 240 -19.28 -27.45 -7.41
N HIS A 241 -18.48 -27.31 -8.48
CA HIS A 241 -17.04 -27.51 -8.42
C HIS A 241 -16.32 -26.48 -7.53
N CYS A 242 -16.97 -25.35 -7.20
CA CYS A 242 -16.43 -24.39 -6.22
C CYS A 242 -16.35 -24.93 -4.78
N GLY A 243 -16.94 -26.10 -4.51
CA GLY A 243 -16.70 -26.85 -3.28
C GLY A 243 -17.55 -26.42 -2.08
N VAL A 244 -18.63 -25.65 -2.29
CA VAL A 244 -19.65 -25.39 -1.26
C VAL A 244 -20.41 -26.69 -0.99
N THR A 245 -20.23 -27.25 0.20
CA THR A 245 -20.87 -28.48 0.67
C THR A 245 -21.44 -28.26 2.07
N SER A 246 -22.18 -29.23 2.61
CA SER A 246 -22.66 -29.18 4.00
C SER A 246 -21.55 -29.14 5.05
N SER A 247 -20.29 -29.39 4.68
CA SER A 247 -19.14 -29.29 5.59
C SER A 247 -18.34 -27.99 5.43
N SER A 248 -18.55 -27.24 4.34
CA SER A 248 -17.81 -26.00 4.05
C SER A 248 -18.69 -24.76 3.97
N ASP A 249 -20.01 -24.89 3.84
CA ASP A 249 -20.97 -23.78 3.68
C ASP A 249 -20.85 -22.67 4.73
N SER A 250 -20.63 -23.04 6.00
CA SER A 250 -20.41 -22.11 7.11
C SER A 250 -19.17 -21.23 6.97
N SER A 251 -18.24 -21.59 6.08
CA SER A 251 -16.98 -20.87 5.86
C SER A 251 -17.02 -19.80 4.77
N ILE A 252 -18.16 -19.64 4.10
CA ILE A 252 -18.28 -18.65 3.04
C ILE A 252 -18.13 -17.22 3.61
N VAL A 253 -17.38 -16.38 2.90
CA VAL A 253 -17.37 -14.93 3.11
C VAL A 253 -17.56 -14.27 1.74
N VAL A 254 -18.70 -13.63 1.55
CA VAL A 254 -19.12 -13.01 0.29
C VAL A 254 -18.81 -11.51 0.34
N TYR A 255 -18.12 -10.99 -0.68
CA TYR A 255 -17.72 -9.59 -0.80
C TYR A 255 -18.57 -8.89 -1.85
N TRP A 256 -19.32 -7.90 -1.40
CA TRP A 256 -20.23 -7.12 -2.21
C TRP A 256 -19.55 -5.87 -2.77
N ASN A 257 -20.02 -5.40 -3.92
CA ASN A 257 -19.56 -4.15 -4.54
C ASN A 257 -18.02 -4.05 -4.64
N HIS A 258 -17.36 -5.20 -4.81
CA HIS A 258 -15.93 -5.28 -5.10
C HIS A 258 -15.72 -5.04 -6.61
N GLU A 259 -15.68 -3.76 -6.99
CA GLU A 259 -15.59 -3.34 -8.38
C GLU A 259 -14.72 -2.08 -8.50
N ASN A 260 -14.15 -1.85 -9.67
CA ASN A 260 -13.32 -0.67 -9.89
C ASN A 260 -14.21 0.58 -9.87
N SER A 261 -13.75 1.64 -9.21
CA SER A 261 -14.53 2.87 -9.02
C SER A 261 -14.72 3.72 -10.29
N TYR A 262 -13.99 3.42 -11.35
CA TYR A 262 -14.10 4.08 -12.65
C TYR A 262 -13.97 3.06 -13.78
N CYS A 263 -14.41 3.44 -14.99
CA CYS A 263 -14.23 2.62 -16.17
C CYS A 263 -12.79 2.70 -16.66
N ARG A 264 -12.04 1.59 -16.58
CA ARG A 264 -10.73 1.46 -17.23
C ARG A 264 -10.94 1.02 -18.66
N VAL A 265 -10.17 1.58 -19.59
CA VAL A 265 -10.33 1.31 -21.02
C VAL A 265 -10.06 -0.17 -21.29
N PRO A 266 -11.03 -0.95 -21.83
CA PRO A 266 -10.79 -2.35 -22.14
C PRO A 266 -9.61 -2.55 -23.10
N GLY A 267 -8.74 -3.50 -22.79
CA GLY A 267 -7.50 -3.78 -23.51
C GLY A 267 -6.30 -2.90 -23.11
N SER A 268 -6.49 -1.89 -22.27
CA SER A 268 -5.39 -1.05 -21.76
C SER A 268 -4.60 -1.73 -20.64
N ALA A 269 -3.37 -1.25 -20.41
CA ALA A 269 -2.55 -1.67 -19.28
C ALA A 269 -3.25 -1.43 -17.93
N ASP A 270 -4.00 -0.33 -17.82
CA ASP A 270 -4.79 0.01 -16.63
C ASP A 270 -5.89 -1.03 -16.35
N SER A 271 -6.66 -1.43 -17.37
CA SER A 271 -7.64 -2.52 -17.22
C SER A 271 -6.99 -3.85 -16.85
N GLY A 272 -5.76 -4.11 -17.31
CA GLY A 272 -4.98 -5.29 -16.93
C GLY A 272 -4.27 -5.18 -15.57
N GLY A 273 -4.27 -3.98 -14.99
CA GLY A 273 -3.61 -3.65 -13.72
C GLY A 273 -4.48 -3.92 -12.50
N ASN A 274 -3.92 -3.63 -11.32
CA ASN A 274 -4.66 -3.70 -10.07
C ASN A 274 -5.81 -2.69 -10.10
N GLY A 275 -7.01 -3.11 -9.70
CA GLY A 275 -8.11 -2.17 -9.47
C GLY A 275 -8.09 -1.59 -8.06
N ASN A 276 -9.10 -0.76 -7.78
CA ASN A 276 -9.29 -0.13 -6.48
C ASN A 276 -10.56 -0.58 -5.74
N GLY A 277 -11.05 -1.79 -6.06
CA GLY A 277 -12.26 -2.35 -5.45
C GLY A 277 -12.13 -2.55 -3.94
N ASN A 278 -13.22 -2.31 -3.21
CA ASN A 278 -13.24 -2.44 -1.77
C ASN A 278 -13.64 -3.87 -1.33
N PHE A 279 -13.13 -4.33 -0.18
CA PHE A 279 -13.47 -5.60 0.46
C PHE A 279 -14.23 -5.43 1.79
N ASN A 280 -14.59 -4.19 2.17
CA ASN A 280 -15.21 -3.89 3.46
C ASN A 280 -16.71 -4.18 3.54
N GLN A 281 -17.37 -4.51 2.43
CA GLN A 281 -18.78 -4.88 2.39
C GLN A 281 -18.88 -6.40 2.25
N PHE A 282 -19.18 -7.11 3.34
CA PHE A 282 -19.18 -8.56 3.32
C PHE A 282 -20.26 -9.20 4.20
N THR A 283 -20.65 -10.42 3.82
CA THR A 283 -21.51 -11.31 4.61
C THR A 283 -20.76 -12.62 4.88
N SER A 284 -20.83 -13.14 6.11
CA SER A 284 -20.19 -14.41 6.48
C SER A 284 -21.20 -15.50 6.87
N GLY A 285 -20.88 -16.71 6.45
CA GLY A 285 -21.55 -17.95 6.81
C GLY A 285 -22.76 -18.25 5.93
N SER A 286 -23.00 -19.52 5.65
CA SER A 286 -24.17 -19.97 4.90
C SER A 286 -24.58 -21.39 5.27
N THR A 287 -25.71 -21.83 4.73
CA THR A 287 -26.16 -23.23 4.78
C THR A 287 -26.49 -23.69 3.37
N MET A 288 -25.82 -24.75 2.91
CA MET A 288 -26.07 -25.32 1.59
C MET A 288 -27.51 -25.84 1.51
N ARG A 289 -28.24 -25.41 0.49
CA ARG A 289 -29.65 -25.77 0.27
C ARG A 289 -29.82 -26.85 -0.78
N ALA A 290 -29.15 -26.70 -1.91
CA ALA A 290 -29.20 -27.66 -3.00
C ALA A 290 -27.87 -27.70 -3.74
N THR A 291 -27.49 -28.86 -4.26
CA THR A 291 -26.33 -28.96 -5.15
C THR A 291 -26.50 -30.10 -6.15
N ARG A 292 -25.92 -29.96 -7.34
CA ARG A 292 -25.94 -31.01 -8.37
C ARG A 292 -24.76 -30.90 -9.31
N ALA A 293 -23.94 -31.94 -9.35
CA ALA A 293 -22.73 -32.01 -10.18
C ALA A 293 -23.03 -32.01 -11.70
N TYR A 294 -24.12 -32.66 -12.13
CA TYR A 294 -24.44 -32.81 -13.56
C TYR A 294 -24.69 -31.48 -14.31
N SER A 295 -25.23 -30.48 -13.61
CA SER A 295 -25.45 -29.12 -14.12
C SER A 295 -24.59 -28.09 -13.37
N ASP A 296 -23.59 -28.60 -12.64
CA ASP A 296 -22.59 -27.89 -11.86
C ASP A 296 -23.11 -26.71 -11.02
N PHE A 297 -24.22 -26.86 -10.30
CA PHE A 297 -24.75 -25.77 -9.46
C PHE A 297 -24.72 -26.12 -7.97
N THR A 298 -24.55 -25.08 -7.15
CA THR A 298 -24.85 -25.10 -5.72
C THR A 298 -25.65 -23.85 -5.36
N LEU A 299 -26.77 -24.04 -4.68
CA LEU A 299 -27.52 -22.98 -4.01
C LEU A 299 -27.23 -23.04 -2.52
N THR A 300 -26.76 -21.93 -1.95
CA THR A 300 -26.59 -21.77 -0.51
C THR A 300 -27.46 -20.62 0.01
N GLU A 301 -27.85 -20.64 1.28
CA GLU A 301 -28.56 -19.54 1.93
C GLU A 301 -27.61 -18.88 2.93
N LEU A 302 -27.33 -17.59 2.73
CA LEU A 302 -26.43 -16.85 3.63
C LEU A 302 -27.06 -16.73 5.03
N SER A 303 -26.21 -16.79 6.06
CA SER A 303 -26.63 -16.79 7.48
C SER A 303 -27.15 -15.43 7.97
N SER A 304 -27.08 -14.41 7.13
CA SER A 304 -27.69 -13.10 7.32
C SER A 304 -27.89 -12.44 5.96
N ALA A 305 -28.92 -11.60 5.86
CA ALA A 305 -29.06 -10.71 4.72
C ALA A 305 -27.85 -9.74 4.65
N PRO A 306 -27.41 -9.34 3.45
CA PRO A 306 -26.49 -8.23 3.28
C PRO A 306 -27.05 -6.95 3.93
N ASN A 307 -26.16 -6.03 4.33
CA ASN A 307 -26.62 -4.75 4.86
C ASN A 307 -27.42 -4.00 3.78
N ALA A 308 -28.62 -3.56 4.13
CA ALA A 308 -29.50 -2.84 3.21
C ALA A 308 -28.85 -1.57 2.63
N ALA A 309 -27.92 -0.93 3.35
CA ALA A 309 -27.19 0.24 2.88
C ALA A 309 -26.24 -0.04 1.69
N TRP A 310 -25.91 -1.30 1.43
CA TRP A 310 -25.05 -1.69 0.30
C TRP A 310 -25.81 -1.85 -1.01
N GLY A 311 -27.15 -1.72 -1.01
CA GLY A 311 -27.95 -1.75 -2.24
C GLY A 311 -27.99 -3.11 -2.94
N ILE A 312 -27.71 -4.20 -2.24
CA ILE A 312 -27.65 -5.54 -2.84
C ILE A 312 -29.02 -5.98 -3.35
N THR A 313 -29.06 -6.36 -4.62
CA THR A 313 -30.27 -6.81 -5.32
C THR A 313 -30.34 -8.33 -5.39
N PHE A 314 -31.49 -8.85 -5.79
CA PHE A 314 -31.75 -10.28 -5.93
C PHE A 314 -32.13 -10.52 -7.39
N SER A 315 -31.21 -11.08 -8.18
CA SER A 315 -31.39 -11.30 -9.61
C SER A 315 -32.60 -12.17 -9.90
N GLY A 316 -33.32 -11.80 -10.96
CA GLY A 316 -34.36 -12.62 -11.56
C GLY A 316 -33.80 -13.88 -12.21
N TRP A 317 -34.67 -14.80 -12.61
CA TRP A 317 -34.28 -16.04 -13.26
C TRP A 317 -35.28 -16.47 -14.32
N SER A 318 -34.78 -17.23 -15.30
CA SER A 318 -35.56 -17.87 -16.35
C SER A 318 -35.21 -19.35 -16.40
N ARG A 319 -36.22 -20.21 -16.32
CA ARG A 319 -36.07 -21.67 -16.47
C ARG A 319 -36.45 -22.18 -17.85
N SER A 320 -36.52 -21.28 -18.84
CA SER A 320 -36.77 -21.64 -20.23
C SER A 320 -35.68 -22.58 -20.76
N SER A 321 -36.05 -23.49 -21.67
CA SER A 321 -35.10 -24.36 -22.37
C SER A 321 -34.39 -23.68 -23.54
N SER A 322 -34.80 -22.47 -23.89
CA SER A 322 -34.21 -21.59 -24.92
C SER A 322 -33.96 -20.19 -24.33
N THR A 323 -33.02 -19.44 -24.90
CA THR A 323 -32.63 -18.13 -24.38
C THR A 323 -32.39 -17.12 -25.49
N THR A 324 -32.49 -15.85 -25.13
CA THR A 324 -31.90 -14.72 -25.85
C THR A 324 -30.52 -14.38 -25.29
N ILE A 325 -29.75 -13.56 -26.00
CA ILE A 325 -28.40 -13.15 -25.58
C ILE A 325 -28.51 -11.95 -24.63
N GLY A 326 -27.95 -12.07 -23.43
CA GLY A 326 -27.77 -11.00 -22.45
C GLY A 326 -26.28 -10.75 -22.18
N SER A 327 -25.88 -10.81 -20.92
CA SER A 327 -24.49 -10.61 -20.47
C SER A 327 -24.08 -11.65 -19.43
N GLY A 328 -22.77 -11.80 -19.21
CA GLY A 328 -22.21 -12.41 -18.01
C GLY A 328 -21.63 -11.33 -17.11
N ILE A 329 -21.88 -11.40 -15.80
CA ILE A 329 -21.27 -10.50 -14.80
C ILE A 329 -20.52 -11.36 -13.81
N HIS A 330 -19.23 -11.11 -13.60
CA HIS A 330 -18.34 -12.05 -12.91
C HIS A 330 -17.12 -11.38 -12.29
N HIS A 331 -16.35 -12.13 -11.50
CA HIS A 331 -15.06 -11.69 -10.96
C HIS A 331 -13.92 -12.56 -11.53
N PRO A 332 -13.34 -12.18 -12.68
CA PRO A 332 -12.23 -12.91 -13.29
C PRO A 332 -10.96 -12.76 -12.45
N GLU A 333 -10.19 -13.82 -12.26
CA GLU A 333 -9.09 -13.93 -11.27
C GLU A 333 -9.55 -13.61 -9.84
N ALA A 334 -10.87 -13.71 -9.62
CA ALA A 334 -11.57 -13.18 -8.47
C ALA A 334 -11.35 -11.66 -8.26
N ALA A 335 -10.76 -10.92 -9.21
CA ALA A 335 -10.49 -9.47 -9.09
C ALA A 335 -11.79 -8.64 -9.14
N GLU A 336 -11.66 -7.33 -9.39
CA GLU A 336 -12.82 -6.43 -9.52
C GLU A 336 -13.86 -6.96 -10.51
N LYS A 337 -15.12 -6.71 -10.18
CA LYS A 337 -16.27 -7.15 -10.97
C LYS A 337 -16.21 -6.63 -12.41
N ARG A 338 -16.45 -7.53 -13.37
CA ARG A 338 -16.47 -7.27 -14.81
C ARG A 338 -17.79 -7.70 -15.44
N ILE A 339 -18.05 -7.18 -16.63
CA ILE A 339 -19.18 -7.57 -17.49
C ILE A 339 -18.67 -8.01 -18.86
N SER A 340 -19.25 -9.08 -19.40
CA SER A 340 -18.90 -9.69 -20.69
C SER A 340 -20.16 -9.94 -21.52
N PHE A 341 -20.06 -9.81 -22.84
CA PHE A 341 -21.19 -9.91 -23.77
C PHE A 341 -20.96 -11.03 -24.78
N PRO A 342 -21.84 -12.05 -24.83
CA PRO A 342 -21.74 -13.13 -25.81
C PRO A 342 -22.08 -12.68 -27.24
N ASP A 343 -21.39 -13.25 -28.21
CA ASP A 343 -21.83 -13.26 -29.61
C ASP A 343 -22.86 -14.39 -29.83
N THR A 344 -22.68 -15.52 -29.14
CA THR A 344 -23.61 -16.65 -29.22
C THR A 344 -23.84 -17.30 -27.87
N VAL A 345 -25.08 -17.78 -27.66
CA VAL A 345 -25.46 -18.65 -26.54
C VAL A 345 -26.31 -19.78 -27.11
N GLN A 346 -25.83 -21.02 -27.03
CA GLN A 346 -26.51 -22.19 -27.60
C GLN A 346 -26.68 -23.29 -26.54
N PRO A 347 -27.80 -24.04 -26.54
CA PRO A 347 -27.93 -25.19 -25.66
C PRO A 347 -27.03 -26.34 -26.13
N ALA A 348 -26.12 -26.80 -25.27
CA ALA A 348 -25.24 -27.94 -25.49
C ALA A 348 -25.34 -28.92 -24.32
N GLY A 349 -26.27 -29.88 -24.42
CA GLY A 349 -26.53 -30.83 -23.34
C GLY A 349 -26.93 -30.12 -22.04
N GLU A 350 -26.12 -30.32 -21.01
CA GLU A 350 -26.27 -29.77 -19.66
C GLU A 350 -25.93 -28.29 -19.52
N TYR A 351 -25.25 -27.74 -20.53
CA TYR A 351 -24.65 -26.42 -20.48
C TYR A 351 -25.16 -25.52 -21.59
N TRP A 352 -25.14 -24.21 -21.34
CA TRP A 352 -25.13 -23.19 -22.37
C TRP A 352 -23.69 -23.08 -22.86
N ASP A 353 -23.48 -23.32 -24.14
CA ASP A 353 -22.23 -23.05 -24.84
C ASP A 353 -22.22 -21.58 -25.26
N VAL A 354 -21.23 -20.83 -24.75
CA VAL A 354 -21.14 -19.38 -24.83
C VAL A 354 -19.84 -18.99 -25.52
N ASN A 355 -19.95 -18.22 -26.59
CA ASN A 355 -18.81 -17.57 -27.26
C ASN A 355 -18.93 -16.06 -27.07
N TRP A 356 -17.81 -15.39 -26.77
CA TRP A 356 -17.78 -14.02 -26.28
C TRP A 356 -17.40 -13.00 -27.36
N GLY A 357 -18.27 -12.02 -27.62
CA GLY A 357 -17.97 -10.89 -28.49
C GLY A 357 -17.18 -9.77 -27.78
N LEU A 358 -17.39 -9.60 -26.48
CA LEU A 358 -16.70 -8.61 -25.64
C LEU A 358 -16.45 -9.15 -24.23
N GLY A 359 -15.25 -8.92 -23.69
CA GLY A 359 -14.82 -9.50 -22.41
C GLY A 359 -14.61 -11.01 -22.51
N ARG A 360 -14.14 -11.62 -21.41
CA ARG A 360 -13.90 -13.07 -21.27
C ARG A 360 -14.24 -13.50 -19.86
N THR A 361 -14.11 -14.80 -19.56
CA THR A 361 -14.03 -15.25 -18.18
C THR A 361 -12.60 -15.69 -17.86
N ALA A 362 -12.31 -15.94 -16.58
CA ALA A 362 -11.02 -16.43 -16.12
C ALA A 362 -11.28 -17.26 -14.84
N PRO A 363 -10.29 -18.02 -14.33
CA PRO A 363 -10.38 -18.62 -13.00
C PRO A 363 -10.96 -17.65 -11.97
N GLY A 364 -11.86 -18.11 -11.11
CA GLY A 364 -12.56 -17.25 -10.13
C GLY A 364 -13.89 -16.68 -10.63
N SER A 365 -14.10 -16.58 -11.95
CA SER A 365 -15.44 -16.33 -12.51
C SER A 365 -16.41 -17.48 -12.23
N SER A 366 -15.91 -18.69 -11.96
CA SER A 366 -16.74 -19.87 -11.67
C SER A 366 -17.89 -19.56 -10.70
N GLY A 367 -19.09 -19.98 -11.05
CA GLY A 367 -20.33 -19.70 -10.32
C GLY A 367 -21.03 -18.39 -10.68
N SER A 368 -20.42 -17.53 -11.49
CA SER A 368 -21.04 -16.28 -11.96
C SER A 368 -22.27 -16.51 -12.84
N PRO A 369 -23.26 -15.62 -12.83
CA PRO A 369 -24.45 -15.75 -13.66
C PRO A 369 -24.20 -15.42 -15.14
N LEU A 370 -24.93 -16.13 -16.01
CA LEU A 370 -25.26 -15.68 -17.37
C LEU A 370 -26.71 -15.22 -17.39
N TYR A 371 -26.96 -14.06 -17.98
CA TYR A 371 -28.27 -13.45 -18.12
C TYR A 371 -28.81 -13.57 -19.56
N ASP A 372 -30.14 -13.67 -19.69
CA ASP A 372 -30.84 -13.44 -20.95
C ASP A 372 -31.04 -11.94 -21.24
N SER A 373 -31.58 -11.60 -22.42
CA SER A 373 -31.83 -10.21 -22.80
C SER A 373 -32.92 -9.51 -21.98
N ASN A 374 -33.63 -10.24 -21.11
CA ASN A 374 -34.61 -9.70 -20.17
C ASN A 374 -34.02 -9.56 -18.76
N HIS A 375 -32.70 -9.64 -18.61
CA HIS A 375 -31.99 -9.45 -17.35
C HIS A 375 -32.29 -10.55 -16.33
N ARG A 376 -32.52 -11.79 -16.80
CA ARG A 376 -32.80 -12.94 -15.94
C ARG A 376 -31.68 -13.96 -16.03
N VAL A 377 -31.23 -14.45 -14.87
CA VAL A 377 -30.24 -15.54 -14.82
C VAL A 377 -30.80 -16.77 -15.53
N ILE A 378 -29.99 -17.39 -16.39
CA ILE A 378 -30.31 -18.63 -17.12
C ILE A 378 -29.37 -19.79 -16.79
N GLY A 379 -28.29 -19.51 -16.07
CA GLY A 379 -27.29 -20.49 -15.64
C GLY A 379 -26.13 -19.82 -14.92
N GLN A 380 -25.24 -20.65 -14.39
CA GLN A 380 -24.03 -20.22 -13.68
C GLN A 380 -22.78 -20.83 -14.34
N LEU A 381 -21.67 -20.09 -14.37
CA LEU A 381 -20.44 -20.52 -15.03
C LEU A 381 -19.91 -21.78 -14.35
N CYS A 382 -19.72 -22.83 -15.13
CA CYS A 382 -19.08 -24.06 -14.70
C CYS A 382 -17.59 -24.01 -15.04
N CYS A 383 -17.31 -23.86 -16.33
CA CYS A 383 -15.98 -24.07 -16.85
C CYS A 383 -15.86 -23.47 -18.25
N GLY A 384 -14.67 -23.55 -18.81
CA GLY A 384 -14.39 -23.11 -20.15
C GLY A 384 -12.91 -22.94 -20.35
N SER A 385 -12.55 -22.36 -21.49
CA SER A 385 -11.16 -22.06 -21.80
C SER A 385 -11.01 -20.69 -22.43
N SER A 386 -12.01 -19.82 -22.28
CA SER A 386 -11.89 -18.44 -22.75
C SER A 386 -10.85 -17.69 -21.91
N TYR A 387 -10.04 -16.88 -22.57
CA TYR A 387 -9.12 -15.91 -21.98
C TYR A 387 -8.80 -14.86 -23.05
N CYS A 388 -8.26 -13.70 -22.68
CA CYS A 388 -8.22 -12.53 -23.58
C CYS A 388 -7.60 -12.78 -24.98
N PRO A 389 -6.46 -13.47 -25.10
CA PRO A 389 -5.87 -13.84 -26.38
C PRO A 389 -6.65 -14.85 -27.26
N ASN A 390 -7.73 -15.47 -26.78
CA ASN A 390 -8.43 -16.50 -27.52
C ASN A 390 -9.94 -16.23 -27.67
N ASP A 391 -10.57 -17.08 -28.47
CA ASP A 391 -12.03 -17.08 -28.68
C ASP A 391 -12.64 -18.46 -28.40
N LEU A 392 -12.09 -19.16 -27.40
CA LEU A 392 -12.66 -20.43 -26.95
C LEU A 392 -13.93 -20.19 -26.13
N ASN A 393 -14.79 -21.20 -26.12
CA ASN A 393 -16.10 -21.10 -25.49
C ASN A 393 -16.03 -21.39 -24.00
N ASP A 394 -16.99 -20.80 -23.27
CA ASP A 394 -17.29 -21.13 -21.89
C ASP A 394 -18.65 -21.83 -21.77
N TYR A 395 -18.86 -22.51 -20.64
CA TYR A 395 -20.00 -23.35 -20.38
C TYR A 395 -20.72 -22.94 -19.09
N TYR A 396 -21.98 -22.54 -19.21
CA TYR A 396 -22.83 -22.19 -18.07
C TYR A 396 -23.85 -23.30 -17.82
N GLY A 397 -23.92 -23.84 -16.60
CA GLY A 397 -24.85 -24.90 -16.26
C GLY A 397 -26.30 -24.47 -16.49
N ARG A 398 -27.08 -25.25 -17.24
CA ARG A 398 -28.53 -25.02 -17.49
C ARG A 398 -29.37 -25.42 -16.27
N SER A 399 -28.87 -25.14 -15.07
CA SER A 399 -29.38 -25.60 -13.78
C SER A 399 -30.82 -25.16 -13.52
N LEU A 400 -31.16 -23.93 -13.91
CA LEU A 400 -32.52 -23.38 -13.77
C LEU A 400 -33.56 -24.16 -14.57
N ASN A 401 -33.20 -24.75 -15.70
CA ASN A 401 -34.09 -25.62 -16.47
C ASN A 401 -33.97 -27.10 -16.04
N LEU A 402 -32.76 -27.65 -16.09
CA LEU A 402 -32.51 -29.10 -15.95
C LEU A 402 -32.47 -29.60 -14.50
N SER A 403 -32.34 -28.69 -13.53
CA SER A 403 -32.29 -29.00 -12.10
C SER A 403 -33.37 -28.25 -11.32
N TRP A 404 -34.46 -27.89 -12.00
CA TRP A 404 -35.60 -27.23 -11.36
C TRP A 404 -36.36 -28.15 -10.41
N SER A 405 -36.58 -29.41 -10.82
CA SER A 405 -37.37 -30.39 -10.09
C SER A 405 -36.51 -31.54 -9.55
N GLY A 406 -36.85 -32.03 -8.37
CA GLY A 406 -36.13 -33.14 -7.73
C GLY A 406 -36.34 -33.12 -6.21
N SER A 407 -35.40 -33.71 -5.48
CA SER A 407 -35.34 -33.53 -4.03
C SER A 407 -34.87 -32.10 -3.71
N ALA A 408 -35.30 -31.55 -2.57
CA ALA A 408 -34.89 -30.21 -2.15
C ALA A 408 -33.35 -30.06 -2.08
N GLY A 409 -32.63 -31.12 -1.71
CA GLY A 409 -31.16 -31.12 -1.67
C GLY A 409 -30.46 -31.14 -3.03
N SER A 410 -31.17 -31.28 -4.15
CA SER A 410 -30.59 -31.39 -5.49
C SER A 410 -31.33 -30.61 -6.58
N SER A 411 -32.28 -29.76 -6.19
CA SER A 411 -33.08 -28.98 -7.14
C SER A 411 -33.39 -27.58 -6.65
N LEU A 412 -33.58 -26.65 -7.58
CA LEU A 412 -33.78 -25.22 -7.31
C LEU A 412 -35.24 -24.87 -7.01
N GLY A 413 -36.21 -25.60 -7.57
CA GLY A 413 -37.62 -25.22 -7.50
C GLY A 413 -38.20 -25.18 -6.08
N SER A 414 -37.73 -26.05 -5.18
CA SER A 414 -38.14 -26.03 -3.75
C SER A 414 -37.74 -24.75 -3.02
N TRP A 415 -36.74 -24.02 -3.53
CA TRP A 415 -36.16 -22.83 -2.89
C TRP A 415 -36.55 -21.55 -3.64
N LEU A 416 -36.53 -21.58 -4.98
CA LEU A 416 -36.80 -20.41 -5.81
C LEU A 416 -38.28 -20.23 -6.15
N ASP A 417 -39.12 -21.27 -6.00
CA ASP A 417 -40.59 -21.15 -6.09
C ASP A 417 -41.30 -21.64 -4.81
N PRO A 418 -41.04 -21.03 -3.65
CA PRO A 418 -41.67 -21.43 -2.39
C PRO A 418 -43.18 -21.18 -2.38
N ALA A 419 -43.69 -20.28 -3.24
CA ALA A 419 -45.12 -20.02 -3.38
C ALA A 419 -45.86 -21.10 -4.20
N GLY A 420 -45.14 -22.03 -4.87
CA GLY A 420 -45.74 -23.02 -5.76
C GLY A 420 -46.46 -22.40 -6.95
N SER A 421 -46.04 -21.21 -7.38
CA SER A 421 -46.65 -20.46 -8.48
C SER A 421 -46.41 -21.12 -9.85
N ASN A 422 -45.41 -22.00 -9.92
CA ASN A 422 -44.94 -22.66 -11.12
C ASN A 422 -44.48 -21.69 -12.21
N SER A 423 -44.04 -20.50 -11.82
CA SER A 423 -43.56 -19.43 -12.71
C SER A 423 -42.42 -19.93 -13.61
N GLN A 424 -42.40 -19.51 -14.87
CA GLN A 424 -41.30 -19.81 -15.82
C GLN A 424 -40.16 -18.81 -15.71
N THR A 425 -40.48 -17.61 -15.23
CA THR A 425 -39.56 -16.50 -15.11
C THR A 425 -39.91 -15.68 -13.88
N LEU A 426 -38.92 -14.97 -13.35
CA LEU A 426 -39.08 -13.95 -12.31
C LEU A 426 -38.06 -12.84 -12.59
N ASP A 427 -38.44 -11.58 -12.36
CA ASP A 427 -37.56 -10.44 -12.58
C ASP A 427 -36.73 -10.11 -11.32
N THR A 428 -35.68 -9.31 -11.50
CA THR A 428 -34.82 -8.83 -10.43
C THR A 428 -35.63 -8.08 -9.37
N LEU A 429 -35.48 -8.49 -8.11
CA LEU A 429 -36.02 -7.78 -6.96
C LEU A 429 -34.96 -6.81 -6.44
N VAL A 430 -35.29 -5.53 -6.48
CA VAL A 430 -34.49 -4.46 -5.87
C VAL A 430 -35.13 -4.08 -4.52
N PRO A 431 -34.46 -4.36 -3.39
CA PRO A 431 -34.98 -4.01 -2.06
C PRO A 431 -35.28 -2.52 -1.93
N GLY A 432 -36.41 -2.18 -1.28
CA GLY A 432 -36.88 -0.80 -1.14
C GLY A 432 -37.75 -0.30 -2.30
N GLY A 433 -37.99 -1.14 -3.31
CA GLY A 433 -38.67 -0.77 -4.54
C GLY A 433 -37.66 -0.10 -5.45
N GLY A 434 -37.25 -0.83 -6.50
CA GLY A 434 -36.23 -0.40 -7.45
C GLY A 434 -36.25 1.09 -7.64
N GLY A 435 -35.18 1.76 -7.23
CA GLY A 435 -35.02 3.15 -7.57
C GLY A 435 -35.21 3.22 -9.07
N ASP A 436 -36.08 4.13 -9.53
CA ASP A 436 -36.16 4.43 -10.96
C ASP A 436 -34.72 4.52 -11.48
N PRO A 437 -34.43 3.95 -12.66
CA PRO A 437 -33.09 4.02 -13.24
C PRO A 437 -32.54 5.43 -13.04
N SER A 438 -31.36 5.50 -12.43
CA SER A 438 -30.72 6.75 -12.07
C SER A 438 -29.79 7.18 -13.18
N GLY A 439 -29.57 8.47 -13.29
CA GLY A 439 -28.82 9.09 -14.35
C GLY A 439 -28.34 10.46 -13.91
N ALA A 440 -27.51 11.06 -14.74
CA ALA A 440 -26.97 12.38 -14.51
C ALA A 440 -28.10 13.40 -14.44
N CYS A 441 -28.11 14.14 -13.34
CA CYS A 441 -28.97 15.28 -13.13
C CYS A 441 -28.14 16.56 -13.19
N CYS A 442 -28.50 17.42 -14.14
CA CYS A 442 -27.80 18.67 -14.38
C CYS A 442 -28.48 19.84 -13.71
N VAL A 443 -27.85 20.40 -12.68
CA VAL A 443 -28.26 21.67 -12.06
C VAL A 443 -27.22 22.72 -12.44
N GLY A 444 -27.47 23.45 -13.54
CA GLY A 444 -26.45 24.28 -14.17
C GLY A 444 -25.34 23.39 -14.78
N THR A 445 -24.07 23.71 -14.51
CA THR A 445 -22.90 22.89 -14.91
C THR A 445 -22.55 21.79 -13.90
N SER A 446 -23.21 21.77 -12.74
CA SER A 446 -23.00 20.75 -11.72
C SER A 446 -23.80 19.51 -12.04
N CYS A 447 -23.15 18.35 -11.98
CA CYS A 447 -23.79 17.05 -12.16
C CYS A 447 -23.93 16.32 -10.84
N THR A 448 -25.12 15.80 -10.57
CA THR A 448 -25.39 14.86 -9.47
C THR A 448 -26.07 13.63 -10.04
N TYR A 449 -25.70 12.43 -9.59
CA TYR A 449 -26.31 11.20 -10.08
C TYR A 449 -27.52 10.82 -9.20
N GLY A 450 -28.67 10.57 -9.81
CA GLY A 450 -29.89 10.23 -9.07
C GLY A 450 -31.07 9.90 -9.97
N THR A 451 -32.24 9.61 -9.39
CA THR A 451 -33.43 9.28 -10.18
C THR A 451 -33.96 10.50 -10.94
N ALA A 452 -34.72 10.28 -12.02
CA ALA A 452 -35.42 11.36 -12.74
C ALA A 452 -36.30 12.22 -11.80
N ALA A 453 -36.93 11.58 -10.81
CA ALA A 453 -37.75 12.24 -9.80
C ALA A 453 -36.91 13.09 -8.83
N ALA A 454 -35.79 12.56 -8.32
CA ALA A 454 -34.87 13.30 -7.47
C ALA A 454 -34.26 14.48 -8.23
N CYS A 455 -33.93 14.28 -9.50
CA CYS A 455 -33.40 15.32 -10.36
C CYS A 455 -34.38 16.49 -10.53
N SER A 456 -35.64 16.17 -10.81
CA SER A 456 -36.70 17.16 -10.90
C SER A 456 -36.92 17.90 -9.58
N ALA A 457 -36.80 17.21 -8.44
CA ALA A 457 -37.00 17.79 -7.11
C ALA A 457 -35.93 18.84 -6.74
N ILE A 458 -34.70 18.70 -7.24
CA ILE A 458 -33.63 19.69 -7.07
C ILE A 458 -33.57 20.73 -8.20
N GLY A 459 -34.56 20.73 -9.11
CA GLY A 459 -34.64 21.66 -10.24
C GLY A 459 -33.63 21.39 -11.35
N GLY A 460 -33.10 20.17 -11.43
CA GLY A 460 -32.14 19.78 -12.46
C GLY A 460 -32.79 19.22 -13.72
N THR A 461 -32.01 19.18 -14.80
CA THR A 461 -32.38 18.55 -16.07
C THR A 461 -31.80 17.16 -16.12
N TYR A 462 -32.67 16.16 -16.12
CA TYR A 462 -32.29 14.76 -16.17
C TYR A 462 -31.80 14.38 -17.57
N GLN A 463 -30.62 13.76 -17.67
CA GLN A 463 -29.96 13.48 -18.95
C GLN A 463 -30.34 12.14 -19.56
N GLY A 464 -31.20 11.39 -18.88
CA GLY A 464 -31.60 10.05 -19.26
C GLY A 464 -31.04 9.00 -18.33
N ASP A 465 -31.66 7.84 -18.38
CA ASP A 465 -31.32 6.70 -17.55
C ASP A 465 -29.87 6.26 -17.81
N PHE A 466 -29.13 6.08 -16.71
CA PHE A 466 -27.74 5.59 -16.69
C PHE A 466 -26.72 6.47 -17.40
N VAL A 467 -27.06 7.73 -17.71
CA VAL A 467 -26.08 8.70 -18.18
C VAL A 467 -25.17 9.08 -17.00
N SER A 468 -23.88 8.75 -17.06
CA SER A 468 -22.94 9.04 -15.96
C SER A 468 -22.64 10.53 -15.81
N CYS A 469 -22.36 11.00 -14.60
CA CYS A 469 -21.81 12.34 -14.39
C CYS A 469 -20.35 12.48 -14.87
N THR A 470 -19.63 11.37 -15.06
CA THR A 470 -18.23 11.37 -15.51
C THR A 470 -18.06 11.61 -17.01
N SER A 471 -19.14 11.55 -17.80
CA SER A 471 -19.13 11.93 -19.22
C SER A 471 -19.45 13.42 -19.45
N TYR A 472 -19.44 14.22 -18.37
CA TYR A 472 -19.74 15.66 -18.37
C TYR A 472 -21.04 16.06 -19.11
N PRO A 473 -22.15 15.35 -18.91
CA PRO A 473 -23.39 15.57 -19.69
C PRO A 473 -24.07 16.91 -19.36
N CYS A 474 -23.64 17.59 -18.29
CA CYS A 474 -24.16 18.88 -17.86
C CYS A 474 -23.40 20.09 -18.40
N GLY A 475 -22.39 19.85 -19.25
CA GLY A 475 -21.40 20.86 -19.58
C GLY A 475 -20.47 21.15 -18.40
N GLY A 476 -19.33 21.76 -18.69
CA GLY A 476 -18.28 21.97 -17.68
C GLY A 476 -17.27 20.83 -17.59
N ALA A 477 -17.13 20.01 -18.65
CA ALA A 477 -15.89 19.29 -18.83
C ALA A 477 -14.75 20.32 -18.71
N PRO A 478 -13.70 20.02 -17.93
CA PRO A 478 -12.57 20.94 -17.83
C PRO A 478 -12.06 21.27 -19.24
N THR A 479 -11.76 22.55 -19.44
CA THR A 479 -11.30 23.06 -20.73
C THR A 479 -9.83 23.37 -20.66
N GLY A 480 -9.16 23.19 -21.78
CA GLY A 480 -7.73 23.39 -21.96
C GLY A 480 -7.43 23.88 -23.36
N ALA A 481 -6.20 24.33 -23.56
CA ALA A 481 -5.67 24.68 -24.85
C ALA A 481 -5.76 23.48 -25.81
N CYS A 482 -6.43 23.72 -26.93
CA CYS A 482 -6.60 22.82 -28.04
C CYS A 482 -5.89 23.40 -29.26
N CYS A 483 -4.98 22.63 -29.82
CA CYS A 483 -4.15 23.05 -30.95
C CYS A 483 -4.60 22.37 -32.23
N VAL A 484 -5.27 23.14 -33.10
CA VAL A 484 -5.71 22.68 -34.42
C VAL A 484 -4.93 23.43 -35.49
N ALA A 485 -4.07 22.73 -36.22
CA ALA A 485 -3.26 23.29 -37.31
C ALA A 485 -2.46 24.56 -36.90
N GLY A 486 -1.87 24.53 -35.69
CA GLY A 486 -1.07 25.63 -35.15
C GLY A 486 -1.87 26.79 -34.53
N ASN A 487 -3.20 26.74 -34.57
CA ASN A 487 -4.06 27.70 -33.88
C ASN A 487 -4.54 27.12 -32.55
N CYS A 488 -4.44 27.92 -31.49
CA CYS A 488 -4.88 27.54 -30.16
C CYS A 488 -6.30 28.06 -29.87
N SER A 489 -7.17 27.20 -29.36
CA SER A 489 -8.48 27.57 -28.77
C SER A 489 -8.67 26.87 -27.43
N ILE A 490 -9.46 27.45 -26.52
CA ILE A 490 -9.81 26.78 -25.26
C ILE A 490 -11.07 25.94 -25.49
N GLU A 491 -10.92 24.62 -25.46
CA GLU A 491 -11.98 23.66 -25.76
C GLU A 491 -12.01 22.56 -24.69
N THR A 492 -13.00 21.66 -24.74
CA THR A 492 -12.94 20.40 -23.99
C THR A 492 -12.08 19.38 -24.75
N GLN A 493 -11.53 18.37 -24.07
CA GLN A 493 -10.75 17.31 -24.74
C GLN A 493 -11.52 16.65 -25.91
N ALA A 494 -12.81 16.37 -25.72
CA ALA A 494 -13.66 15.76 -26.74
C ALA A 494 -13.92 16.70 -27.94
N ALA A 495 -14.15 17.99 -27.68
CA ALA A 495 -14.30 18.99 -28.74
C ALA A 495 -12.99 19.18 -29.52
N CYS A 496 -11.86 19.16 -28.81
CA CYS A 496 -10.53 19.22 -29.41
C CYS A 496 -10.24 18.04 -30.33
N GLY A 497 -10.53 16.82 -29.87
CA GLY A 497 -10.41 15.60 -30.68
C GLY A 497 -11.32 15.61 -31.90
N THR A 498 -12.55 16.11 -31.78
CA THR A 498 -13.49 16.25 -32.90
C THR A 498 -13.00 17.27 -33.94
N ALA A 499 -12.33 18.33 -33.50
CA ALA A 499 -11.70 19.33 -34.36
C ALA A 499 -10.40 18.85 -35.01
N GLY A 500 -9.92 17.64 -34.69
CA GLY A 500 -8.65 17.10 -35.16
C GLY A 500 -7.42 17.80 -34.56
N GLY A 501 -7.58 18.37 -33.35
CA GLY A 501 -6.54 19.08 -32.63
C GLY A 501 -5.90 18.27 -31.50
N SER A 502 -4.76 18.76 -31.02
CA SER A 502 -4.05 18.21 -29.85
C SER A 502 -4.45 18.99 -28.60
N TYR A 503 -4.95 18.28 -27.58
CA TYR A 503 -5.39 18.86 -26.31
C TYR A 503 -4.23 18.87 -25.31
N LEU A 504 -3.94 20.02 -24.69
CA LEU A 504 -2.76 20.23 -23.83
C LEU A 504 -3.06 20.06 -22.33
N GLY A 505 -4.17 19.40 -21.99
CA GLY A 505 -4.58 19.15 -20.61
C GLY A 505 -5.46 20.24 -20.01
N ASP A 506 -6.11 19.91 -18.90
CA ASP A 506 -7.12 20.74 -18.27
C ASP A 506 -6.53 22.01 -17.64
N GLY A 507 -7.18 23.17 -17.87
CA GLY A 507 -6.72 24.46 -17.36
C GLY A 507 -5.56 25.10 -18.12
N SER A 508 -5.01 24.41 -19.15
CA SER A 508 -3.95 24.96 -20.00
C SER A 508 -4.45 26.18 -20.80
N ALA A 509 -3.59 27.20 -20.93
CA ALA A 509 -3.95 28.48 -21.55
C ALA A 509 -3.37 28.61 -22.97
N CYS A 510 -4.10 29.29 -23.85
CA CYS A 510 -3.60 29.68 -25.17
C CYS A 510 -2.64 30.88 -25.07
N SER A 511 -1.38 30.62 -24.73
CA SER A 511 -0.29 31.60 -24.79
C SER A 511 0.34 31.66 -26.19
N ALA A 512 1.12 32.70 -26.46
CA ALA A 512 1.92 32.77 -27.69
C ALA A 512 2.93 31.62 -27.70
N GLY A 513 2.76 30.69 -28.64
CA GLY A 513 3.53 29.44 -28.70
C GLY A 513 2.86 28.23 -28.05
N ALA A 514 1.63 28.34 -27.52
CA ALA A 514 0.93 27.17 -26.95
C ALA A 514 0.87 25.97 -27.92
N CYS A 515 0.80 26.22 -29.24
CA CYS A 515 0.77 25.16 -30.25
C CYS A 515 2.11 24.83 -30.91
N ASP A 516 3.21 25.41 -30.43
CA ASP A 516 4.56 25.04 -30.84
C ASP A 516 5.27 24.12 -29.84
N ASN A 517 4.60 23.77 -28.73
CA ASN A 517 5.08 22.86 -27.68
C ASN A 517 6.50 23.21 -27.20
N GLY A 518 6.87 24.50 -27.22
CA GLY A 518 8.23 24.96 -26.90
C GLY A 518 9.33 24.33 -27.76
N GLY A 519 8.99 23.76 -28.92
CA GLY A 519 9.91 23.03 -29.81
C GLY A 519 9.89 21.49 -29.66
N CYS A 520 9.09 20.93 -28.75
CA CYS A 520 9.05 19.50 -28.45
C CYS A 520 8.00 18.73 -29.26
N GLN A 521 8.24 17.45 -29.50
CA GLN A 521 7.25 16.57 -30.15
C GLN A 521 6.08 16.26 -29.20
N VAL A 522 4.90 15.94 -29.74
CA VAL A 522 3.70 15.61 -28.94
C VAL A 522 3.99 14.43 -28.01
N GLY A 523 3.57 14.54 -26.74
CA GLY A 523 3.88 13.60 -25.66
C GLY A 523 5.16 13.94 -24.89
N TYR A 524 5.81 15.06 -25.24
CA TYR A 524 6.99 15.57 -24.56
C TYR A 524 6.79 17.04 -24.20
N SER A 525 7.18 17.42 -22.99
CA SER A 525 7.20 18.79 -22.49
C SER A 525 8.63 19.32 -22.39
N PRO A 526 8.89 20.61 -22.70
CA PRO A 526 10.18 21.23 -22.44
C PRO A 526 10.37 21.53 -20.94
N ASP A 527 11.57 21.29 -20.44
CA ASP A 527 11.98 21.70 -19.08
C ASP A 527 12.40 23.18 -19.02
N CYS A 528 12.89 23.62 -17.86
CA CYS A 528 13.34 25.00 -17.66
C CYS A 528 14.55 25.39 -18.52
N ALA A 529 15.28 24.42 -19.09
CA ALA A 529 16.39 24.64 -20.02
C ALA A 529 15.98 24.46 -21.50
N GLY A 530 14.71 24.12 -21.77
CA GLY A 530 14.19 23.85 -23.12
C GLY A 530 14.46 22.44 -23.63
N THR A 531 14.84 21.51 -22.75
CA THR A 531 15.03 20.09 -23.06
C THR A 531 13.69 19.37 -23.05
N CYS A 532 13.39 18.61 -24.11
CA CYS A 532 12.15 17.87 -24.23
C CYS A 532 12.20 16.53 -23.48
N PHE A 533 11.26 16.28 -22.58
CA PHE A 533 11.10 15.03 -21.82
C PHE A 533 9.64 14.56 -21.84
N GLU A 534 9.35 13.27 -21.60
CA GLU A 534 7.98 12.76 -21.71
C GLU A 534 7.06 13.31 -20.62
N ASP A 535 5.80 13.55 -20.96
CA ASP A 535 4.80 14.09 -20.02
C ASP A 535 4.59 13.18 -18.78
N ALA A 536 4.92 11.89 -18.87
CA ALA A 536 4.86 10.96 -17.74
C ALA A 536 5.94 11.23 -16.66
N VAL A 537 7.13 11.71 -17.07
CA VAL A 537 8.18 12.08 -16.09
C VAL A 537 7.72 13.30 -15.29
N TYR A 538 7.00 14.23 -15.91
CA TYR A 538 6.40 15.36 -15.20
C TYR A 538 5.46 14.89 -14.07
N THR A 539 4.62 13.88 -14.32
CA THR A 539 3.67 13.40 -13.31
C THR A 539 4.30 12.62 -12.17
N ASP A 540 5.47 12.01 -12.42
CA ASP A 540 6.12 11.15 -11.44
C ASP A 540 7.06 11.93 -10.51
N TRP A 541 7.64 13.04 -10.97
CA TRP A 541 8.72 13.76 -10.27
C TRP A 541 8.25 15.09 -9.67
N VAL A 542 7.25 15.75 -10.27
CA VAL A 542 6.78 17.04 -9.75
C VAL A 542 5.93 16.87 -8.49
N GLY A 543 6.39 17.40 -7.35
CA GLY A 543 5.65 17.34 -6.09
C GLY A 543 5.83 16.03 -5.33
N ASP A 544 6.88 15.28 -5.60
CA ASP A 544 7.18 13.99 -4.99
C ASP A 544 7.89 14.12 -3.61
N GLY A 545 8.23 15.35 -3.23
CA GLY A 545 8.93 15.69 -1.98
C GLY A 545 10.44 15.85 -2.13
N TYR A 546 11.01 15.71 -3.33
CA TYR A 546 12.41 15.94 -3.67
C TYR A 546 12.56 17.12 -4.63
N CYS A 547 13.73 17.76 -4.61
CA CYS A 547 14.02 18.87 -5.53
C CYS A 547 14.82 18.33 -6.72
N ASP A 548 14.15 18.05 -7.83
CA ASP A 548 14.68 17.31 -8.97
C ASP A 548 15.39 18.17 -10.02
N ASP A 549 16.07 19.23 -9.56
CA ASP A 549 16.87 20.07 -10.44
C ASP A 549 18.18 19.41 -10.84
N GLY A 550 18.33 19.15 -12.14
CA GLY A 550 19.52 18.53 -12.69
C GLY A 550 19.59 17.01 -12.52
N SER A 551 18.53 16.38 -11.98
CA SER A 551 18.45 14.94 -11.78
C SER A 551 18.53 14.21 -13.14
N TYR A 552 19.37 13.17 -13.18
CA TYR A 552 19.68 12.41 -14.40
C TYR A 552 18.73 11.23 -14.52
N ILE A 553 18.05 11.08 -15.65
CA ILE A 553 17.27 9.84 -15.92
C ILE A 553 18.25 8.69 -16.21
N PRO A 554 18.29 7.64 -15.38
CA PRO A 554 19.12 6.46 -15.62
C PRO A 554 18.69 5.73 -16.90
N SER A 555 19.63 5.11 -17.61
CA SER A 555 19.36 4.41 -18.89
C SER A 555 18.37 3.25 -18.78
N ASP A 556 18.15 2.74 -17.56
CA ASP A 556 17.31 1.61 -17.18
C ASP A 556 15.93 2.03 -16.65
N TYR A 557 15.63 3.33 -16.59
CA TYR A 557 14.31 3.86 -16.21
C TYR A 557 13.21 3.58 -17.27
N GLY A 558 13.54 2.91 -18.38
CA GLY A 558 12.58 2.59 -19.45
C GLY A 558 12.24 3.78 -20.36
N TYR A 559 13.00 4.86 -20.28
CA TYR A 559 12.86 6.09 -21.06
C TYR A 559 13.32 5.92 -22.53
N GLY A 560 12.51 6.40 -23.48
CA GLY A 560 12.79 6.31 -24.94
C GLY A 560 13.60 7.47 -25.53
N GLY A 561 13.94 8.50 -24.73
CA GLY A 561 14.78 9.63 -25.16
C GLY A 561 16.27 9.46 -24.82
N PRO A 562 17.10 10.51 -24.97
CA PRO A 562 18.52 10.43 -24.71
C PRO A 562 18.80 10.16 -23.21
N ALA A 563 19.24 8.93 -22.92
CA ALA A 563 19.73 8.55 -21.60
C ALA A 563 20.94 9.42 -21.18
N GLY A 564 21.09 9.57 -19.88
CA GLY A 564 20.62 10.81 -19.31
C GLY A 564 21.11 12.15 -19.85
N VAL A 565 20.10 12.99 -19.85
CA VAL A 565 20.16 14.41 -19.93
C VAL A 565 19.57 14.89 -18.61
N ALA A 566 20.16 15.93 -18.04
CA ALA A 566 19.66 16.56 -16.82
C ALA A 566 18.32 17.25 -17.12
N ILE A 567 17.33 17.05 -16.26
CA ILE A 567 16.03 17.75 -16.34
C ILE A 567 16.03 18.88 -15.31
N PHE A 568 15.53 20.05 -15.71
CA PHE A 568 15.46 21.24 -14.85
C PHE A 568 13.99 21.58 -14.54
N LEU A 569 13.51 21.28 -13.33
CA LEU A 569 12.10 21.51 -12.91
C LEU A 569 11.94 22.65 -11.87
N ASN A 570 13.03 23.27 -11.42
CA ASN A 570 13.00 24.24 -10.32
C ASN A 570 12.59 25.67 -10.71
N CYS A 571 12.09 25.92 -11.93
CA CYS A 571 11.68 27.25 -12.34
C CYS A 571 10.23 27.57 -11.98
N THR A 572 9.88 28.86 -12.07
CA THR A 572 8.54 29.34 -11.72
C THR A 572 7.43 28.72 -12.58
N GLN A 573 7.75 28.26 -13.80
CA GLN A 573 6.79 27.57 -14.68
C GLN A 573 6.28 26.27 -14.06
N PHE A 574 7.12 25.57 -13.29
CA PHE A 574 6.79 24.35 -12.56
C PHE A 574 6.59 24.60 -11.06
N ASN A 575 6.33 25.85 -10.67
CA ASN A 575 6.11 26.25 -9.29
C ASN A 575 7.27 25.85 -8.34
N CYS A 576 8.51 25.96 -8.81
CA CYS A 576 9.73 25.47 -8.14
C CYS A 576 9.57 24.00 -7.68
N ASP A 577 9.36 23.10 -8.65
CA ASP A 577 9.09 21.68 -8.40
C ASP A 577 7.89 21.44 -7.47
N ASN A 578 6.78 22.12 -7.78
CA ASN A 578 5.56 22.17 -6.97
C ASN A 578 5.74 22.50 -5.47
N GLY A 579 6.83 23.17 -5.13
CA GLY A 579 7.15 23.59 -3.76
C GLY A 579 8.14 22.69 -3.03
N ASP A 580 8.67 21.66 -3.67
CA ASP A 580 9.67 20.77 -3.08
C ASP A 580 11.05 21.45 -2.99
N CYS A 581 11.31 22.44 -3.84
CA CYS A 581 12.52 23.26 -3.76
C CYS A 581 12.31 24.50 -2.86
N THR A 582 13.29 24.78 -1.97
CA THR A 582 13.27 25.92 -1.03
C THR A 582 13.39 27.31 -1.69
N GLY A 583 13.55 27.36 -3.02
CA GLY A 583 13.43 28.55 -3.85
C GLY A 583 13.94 28.33 -5.27
N CYS A 584 13.41 29.08 -6.25
CA CYS A 584 13.75 29.01 -7.68
C CYS A 584 15.16 29.58 -8.03
N GLY A 585 16.16 29.43 -7.15
CA GLY A 585 17.51 29.99 -7.32
C GLY A 585 18.61 29.41 -6.42
N GLY A 586 18.35 28.32 -5.71
CA GLY A 586 19.40 27.54 -5.05
C GLY A 586 20.02 26.58 -6.06
N GLY A 587 21.34 26.63 -6.25
CA GLY A 587 22.05 25.67 -7.10
C GLY A 587 22.08 24.27 -6.50
N ASP A 588 22.49 23.29 -7.31
CA ASP A 588 22.49 21.86 -6.98
C ASP A 588 23.03 21.59 -5.57
N PRO A 589 22.38 20.72 -4.78
CA PRO A 589 22.94 20.28 -3.52
C PRO A 589 24.30 19.60 -3.76
N THR A 590 25.34 20.09 -3.09
CA THR A 590 26.65 19.42 -3.09
C THR A 590 26.59 18.18 -2.22
N GLY A 591 27.38 17.18 -2.56
CA GLY A 591 27.40 15.88 -1.94
C GLY A 591 28.77 15.24 -2.12
N THR A 592 29.00 14.11 -1.47
CA THR A 592 30.32 13.46 -1.54
C THR A 592 30.57 12.87 -2.92
N CYS A 593 31.75 13.14 -3.44
CA CYS A 593 32.25 12.56 -4.68
C CYS A 593 33.54 11.81 -4.44
N CYS A 594 33.54 10.52 -4.77
CA CYS A 594 34.62 9.58 -4.55
C CYS A 594 35.36 9.27 -5.86
N VAL A 595 36.51 9.88 -6.07
CA VAL A 595 37.41 9.54 -7.20
C VAL A 595 38.56 8.70 -6.64
N GLY A 596 38.44 7.38 -6.75
CA GLY A 596 39.31 6.45 -6.03
C GLY A 596 39.18 6.64 -4.52
N SER A 597 40.29 6.79 -3.80
CA SER A 597 40.28 7.03 -2.34
C SER A 597 40.12 8.51 -1.95
N SER A 598 39.94 9.41 -2.93
CA SER A 598 39.82 10.85 -2.68
C SER A 598 38.35 11.27 -2.64
N CYS A 599 37.92 11.85 -1.51
CA CYS A 599 36.59 12.41 -1.35
C CYS A 599 36.61 13.93 -1.56
N THR A 600 35.68 14.46 -2.35
CA THR A 600 35.44 15.90 -2.50
C THR A 600 33.93 16.21 -2.45
N GLU A 601 33.53 17.31 -1.82
CA GLU A 601 32.13 17.78 -1.85
C GLU A 601 31.93 18.69 -3.05
N VAL A 602 31.25 18.19 -4.07
CA VAL A 602 30.98 18.90 -5.33
C VAL A 602 29.54 18.64 -5.74
N THR A 603 29.07 19.22 -6.84
CA THR A 603 27.78 18.85 -7.44
C THR A 603 27.88 17.48 -8.12
N LEU A 604 26.79 16.73 -8.27
CA LEU A 604 26.77 15.45 -9.01
C LEU A 604 27.46 15.57 -10.38
N VAL A 605 27.16 16.63 -11.14
CA VAL A 605 27.74 16.89 -12.47
C VAL A 605 29.27 17.00 -12.42
N ALA A 606 29.79 17.75 -11.46
CA ALA A 606 31.24 17.87 -11.23
C ALA A 606 31.86 16.55 -10.77
N CYS A 607 31.11 15.72 -10.03
CA CYS A 607 31.57 14.41 -9.60
C CYS A 607 31.73 13.43 -10.76
N THR A 608 30.69 13.30 -11.59
CA THR A 608 30.69 12.44 -12.76
C THR A 608 31.74 12.90 -13.78
N ALA A 609 31.90 14.21 -13.98
CA ALA A 609 32.94 14.75 -14.86
C ALA A 609 34.37 14.45 -14.38
N ALA A 610 34.57 14.29 -13.06
CA ALA A 610 35.82 13.86 -12.45
C ALA A 610 36.00 12.32 -12.46
N GLY A 611 35.02 11.57 -12.94
CA GLY A 611 35.01 10.11 -12.94
C GLY A 611 34.83 9.51 -11.53
N GLY A 612 34.14 10.22 -10.64
CA GLY A 612 33.92 9.80 -9.26
C GLY A 612 32.54 9.19 -9.02
N GLU A 613 32.44 8.39 -7.96
CA GLU A 613 31.20 7.82 -7.44
C GLU A 613 30.50 8.81 -6.51
N TRP A 614 29.21 9.03 -6.74
CA TRP A 614 28.42 10.02 -6.02
C TRP A 614 27.73 9.40 -4.80
N GLY A 615 27.95 9.97 -3.62
CA GLY A 615 27.40 9.49 -2.35
C GLY A 615 26.08 10.16 -1.93
N GLY A 616 25.35 10.80 -2.84
CA GLY A 616 24.06 11.43 -2.57
C GLY A 616 24.13 12.93 -2.24
N ALA A 617 22.99 13.62 -2.35
CA ALA A 617 22.90 15.06 -2.07
C ALA A 617 23.08 15.37 -0.57
N ASN A 618 23.79 16.45 -0.24
CA ASN A 618 24.08 16.91 1.12
C ASN A 618 24.85 15.93 2.00
N THR A 619 25.54 14.95 1.40
CA THR A 619 26.50 14.10 2.12
C THR A 619 27.87 14.78 2.19
N LEU A 620 28.56 14.60 3.32
CA LEU A 620 29.83 15.29 3.62
C LEU A 620 31.01 14.33 3.59
N CYS A 621 32.17 14.80 3.12
CA CYS A 621 33.37 14.00 3.07
C CYS A 621 33.93 13.75 4.47
N ALA A 622 33.85 12.51 4.93
CA ALA A 622 34.46 12.02 6.16
C ALA A 622 35.71 11.17 5.84
N VAL A 623 36.52 10.92 6.88
CA VAL A 623 37.65 10.01 6.76
C VAL A 623 37.08 8.61 6.63
N ASP A 624 37.19 8.04 5.43
CA ASP A 624 36.67 6.73 4.98
C ASP A 624 35.33 6.72 4.20
N THR A 625 34.83 7.88 3.74
CA THR A 625 33.61 7.93 2.89
C THR A 625 33.77 7.20 1.55
N CYS A 626 34.97 7.20 0.98
CA CYS A 626 35.28 6.56 -0.31
C CYS A 626 35.97 5.22 -0.11
N GLY A 627 35.40 4.42 0.80
CA GLY A 627 36.00 3.27 1.48
C GLY A 627 37.02 2.49 0.65
N THR A 628 38.14 2.15 1.29
CA THR A 628 39.07 1.19 0.69
C THR A 628 38.35 -0.14 0.46
N THR A 629 38.38 -0.62 -0.78
CA THR A 629 37.84 -1.91 -1.22
C THR A 629 38.04 -3.01 -0.17
N THR A 630 36.97 -3.43 0.49
CA THR A 630 36.94 -4.69 1.24
C THR A 630 35.87 -5.56 0.63
N SER A 631 36.32 -6.73 0.16
CA SER A 631 35.64 -7.63 -0.77
C SER A 631 34.38 -8.26 -0.18
N CYS A 632 33.31 -8.25 -0.97
CA CYS A 632 32.19 -9.19 -0.87
C CYS A 632 32.28 -10.11 -2.10
N PRO A 633 33.11 -11.18 -2.09
CA PRO A 633 33.37 -11.98 -3.29
C PRO A 633 32.14 -12.66 -3.91
N ALA A 634 31.04 -12.72 -3.17
CA ALA A 634 29.77 -13.30 -3.60
C ALA A 634 28.83 -12.31 -4.31
N ASP A 635 29.15 -11.01 -4.29
CA ASP A 635 28.45 -9.97 -5.04
C ASP A 635 29.14 -9.82 -6.41
N LEU A 636 28.59 -10.52 -7.40
CA LEU A 636 29.19 -10.69 -8.72
C LEU A 636 28.86 -9.54 -9.65
N ASN A 637 27.75 -8.84 -9.42
CA ASN A 637 27.35 -7.69 -10.22
C ASN A 637 27.80 -6.35 -9.61
N GLY A 638 28.32 -6.36 -8.37
CA GLY A 638 28.86 -5.21 -7.68
C GLY A 638 27.80 -4.24 -7.17
N ASP A 639 26.56 -4.71 -6.98
CA ASP A 639 25.41 -3.88 -6.57
C ASP A 639 25.33 -3.67 -5.04
N GLY A 640 26.28 -4.25 -4.29
CA GLY A 640 26.38 -4.16 -2.84
C GLY A 640 25.50 -5.17 -2.10
N SER A 641 24.84 -6.09 -2.78
CA SER A 641 23.95 -7.11 -2.18
C SER A 641 24.01 -8.45 -2.90
N VAL A 642 24.27 -9.53 -2.16
CA VAL A 642 24.21 -10.88 -2.72
C VAL A 642 22.75 -11.33 -2.87
N ASN A 643 22.28 -11.43 -4.11
CA ASN A 643 20.89 -11.70 -4.45
C ASN A 643 20.74 -12.61 -5.69
N VAL A 644 19.53 -12.69 -6.24
CA VAL A 644 19.23 -13.57 -7.39
C VAL A 644 20.02 -13.17 -8.64
N SER A 645 20.37 -11.89 -8.78
CA SER A 645 21.15 -11.37 -9.90
C SER A 645 22.55 -11.96 -9.91
N ASP A 646 23.17 -12.20 -8.76
CA ASP A 646 24.49 -12.84 -8.64
C ASP A 646 24.44 -14.33 -8.99
N VAL A 647 23.38 -15.02 -8.59
CA VAL A 647 23.17 -16.42 -8.99
C VAL A 647 22.97 -16.52 -10.50
N LEU A 648 22.23 -15.60 -11.10
CA LEU A 648 22.03 -15.57 -12.56
C LEU A 648 23.32 -15.23 -13.30
N ALA A 649 24.13 -14.29 -12.78
CA ALA A 649 25.45 -13.97 -13.31
C ALA A 649 26.37 -15.19 -13.29
N MET A 650 26.39 -15.92 -12.18
CA MET A 650 27.18 -17.14 -11.99
C MET A 650 26.73 -18.27 -12.91
N VAL A 651 25.43 -18.54 -13.01
CA VAL A 651 24.87 -19.58 -13.90
C VAL A 651 25.19 -19.29 -15.37
N GLY A 652 25.31 -18.02 -15.75
CA GLY A 652 25.73 -17.60 -17.09
C GLY A 652 27.12 -18.07 -17.49
N VAL A 653 28.00 -18.35 -16.52
CA VAL A 653 29.39 -18.77 -16.73
C VAL A 653 29.70 -20.15 -16.10
N TRP A 654 28.67 -20.96 -15.87
CA TRP A 654 28.81 -22.28 -15.22
C TRP A 654 29.77 -23.22 -15.96
N GLY A 655 30.71 -23.82 -15.22
CA GLY A 655 31.71 -24.75 -15.75
C GLY A 655 32.87 -24.08 -16.51
N THR A 656 33.02 -22.76 -16.37
CA THR A 656 34.17 -22.01 -16.89
C THR A 656 35.20 -21.74 -15.78
N ASN A 657 36.28 -21.03 -16.11
CA ASN A 657 37.30 -20.57 -15.16
C ASN A 657 37.23 -19.04 -14.96
N ASP A 658 36.02 -18.48 -15.01
CA ASP A 658 35.81 -17.04 -14.84
C ASP A 658 36.20 -16.62 -13.41
N PRO A 659 37.25 -15.78 -13.25
CA PRO A 659 37.78 -15.43 -11.94
C PRO A 659 36.84 -14.55 -11.11
N ALA A 660 35.81 -13.96 -11.71
CA ALA A 660 34.81 -13.20 -10.97
C ALA A 660 33.79 -14.14 -10.30
N ALA A 661 33.42 -15.24 -10.96
CA ALA A 661 32.43 -16.20 -10.46
C ALA A 661 33.02 -17.45 -9.76
N ASP A 662 34.35 -17.61 -9.81
CA ASP A 662 35.15 -18.59 -9.05
C ASP A 662 35.42 -18.04 -7.64
N VAL A 663 34.38 -18.07 -6.82
CA VAL A 663 34.32 -17.45 -5.49
C VAL A 663 35.21 -18.19 -4.49
N ASP A 664 35.36 -19.51 -4.65
CA ASP A 664 36.21 -20.32 -3.80
C ASP A 664 37.67 -20.43 -4.29
N GLY A 665 37.93 -20.03 -5.53
CA GLY A 665 39.26 -19.94 -6.14
C GLY A 665 39.84 -21.29 -6.55
N ASP A 666 39.02 -22.32 -6.74
CA ASP A 666 39.46 -23.66 -7.14
C ASP A 666 39.77 -23.79 -8.65
N GLY A 667 39.45 -22.76 -9.43
CA GLY A 667 39.71 -22.66 -10.86
C GLY A 667 38.54 -23.12 -11.74
N THR A 668 37.38 -23.47 -11.18
CA THR A 668 36.17 -23.86 -11.93
C THR A 668 34.89 -23.35 -11.28
N VAL A 669 34.10 -22.54 -11.99
CA VAL A 669 32.77 -22.09 -11.53
C VAL A 669 31.81 -23.28 -11.42
N GLY A 670 31.42 -23.65 -10.20
CA GLY A 670 30.65 -24.85 -9.95
C GLY A 670 29.78 -24.80 -8.69
N VAL A 671 29.41 -25.98 -8.20
CA VAL A 671 28.45 -26.08 -7.09
C VAL A 671 28.99 -25.52 -5.78
N SER A 672 30.33 -25.50 -5.60
CA SER A 672 30.97 -24.96 -4.41
C SER A 672 30.84 -23.44 -4.34
N ASP A 673 31.06 -22.74 -5.45
CA ASP A 673 30.85 -21.29 -5.57
C ASP A 673 29.39 -20.92 -5.37
N LEU A 674 28.47 -21.72 -5.92
CA LEU A 674 27.03 -21.50 -5.73
C LEU A 674 26.64 -21.55 -4.25
N LEU A 675 27.20 -22.50 -3.51
CA LEU A 675 26.93 -22.62 -2.08
C LEU A 675 27.49 -21.43 -1.30
N MET A 676 28.66 -20.90 -1.69
CA MET A 676 29.22 -19.69 -1.07
C MET A 676 28.39 -18.43 -1.36
N ILE A 677 27.87 -18.28 -2.58
CA ILE A 677 26.94 -17.19 -2.93
C ILE A 677 25.64 -17.30 -2.13
N ILE A 678 25.08 -18.51 -2.02
CA ILE A 678 23.83 -18.73 -1.25
C ILE A 678 24.05 -18.52 0.25
N GLU A 679 25.22 -18.86 0.79
CA GLU A 679 25.55 -18.62 2.20
C GLU A 679 25.72 -17.13 2.54
N ALA A 680 26.08 -16.30 1.55
CA ALA A 680 26.30 -14.86 1.71
C ALA A 680 25.04 -14.00 1.44
N TRP A 681 23.86 -14.61 1.29
CA TRP A 681 22.62 -13.94 0.85
C TRP A 681 22.22 -12.73 1.70
N GLY A 682 22.04 -11.57 1.05
CA GLY A 682 21.68 -10.31 1.69
C GLY A 682 22.65 -9.17 1.39
N PRO A 683 22.43 -7.97 1.96
CA PRO A 683 23.32 -6.84 1.80
C PRO A 683 24.73 -7.20 2.30
N CYS A 684 25.76 -6.85 1.53
CA CYS A 684 27.13 -7.09 1.95
C CYS A 684 27.39 -6.37 3.29
N PRO A 685 28.05 -7.00 4.28
CA PRO A 685 28.22 -6.39 5.59
C PRO A 685 29.03 -5.10 5.50
N ALA A 686 28.38 -3.95 5.70
CA ALA A 686 29.10 -2.73 6.05
C ALA A 686 29.81 -3.00 7.38
N GLY A 687 31.14 -2.85 7.42
CA GLY A 687 31.92 -3.09 8.64
C GLY A 687 31.35 -2.31 9.83
N ASP A 688 31.48 -2.87 11.05
CA ASP A 688 31.06 -2.20 12.28
C ASP A 688 31.55 -0.74 12.27
N PRO A 689 30.71 0.25 12.61
CA PRO A 689 31.08 1.65 12.47
C PRO A 689 32.31 1.96 13.32
N THR A 690 33.34 2.52 12.66
CA THR A 690 34.63 2.87 13.27
C THR A 690 34.70 4.36 13.61
N GLY A 691 35.65 4.72 14.47
CA GLY A 691 35.84 6.09 14.93
C GLY A 691 37.17 6.27 15.67
N ALA A 692 37.53 7.52 15.94
CA ALA A 692 38.78 7.89 16.58
C ALA A 692 38.86 7.38 18.02
N CYS A 693 39.76 6.45 18.22
CA CYS A 693 40.17 5.89 19.50
C CYS A 693 41.46 6.53 19.99
N CYS A 694 41.39 7.29 21.09
CA CYS A 694 42.55 7.90 21.72
C CYS A 694 43.12 7.02 22.83
N VAL A 695 44.31 6.45 22.61
CA VAL A 695 45.09 5.74 23.64
C VAL A 695 46.30 6.61 23.98
N GLY A 696 46.18 7.42 25.05
CA GLY A 696 47.15 8.47 25.37
C GLY A 696 47.09 9.62 24.35
N THR A 697 48.24 10.02 23.78
CA THR A 697 48.31 11.05 22.72
C THR A 697 48.17 10.46 21.31
N ASN A 698 48.06 9.14 21.19
CA ASN A 698 48.00 8.45 19.91
C ASN A 698 46.54 8.18 19.55
N CYS A 699 46.22 8.39 18.27
CA CYS A 699 44.89 8.19 17.72
C CYS A 699 44.90 7.04 16.73
N PHE A 700 43.92 6.15 16.84
CA PHE A 700 43.67 5.04 15.92
C PHE A 700 42.21 5.08 15.46
N ILE A 701 41.91 4.70 14.21
CA ILE A 701 40.52 4.46 13.79
C ILE A 701 40.22 2.99 14.07
N GLU A 702 39.30 2.71 14.98
CA GLU A 702 38.95 1.37 15.42
C GLU A 702 37.44 1.28 15.65
N THR A 703 36.89 0.08 15.85
CA THR A 703 35.52 -0.05 16.35
C THR A 703 35.47 0.36 17.84
N GLN A 704 34.28 0.76 18.33
CA GLN A 704 34.06 1.04 19.76
C GLN A 704 34.57 -0.12 20.64
N ALA A 705 34.31 -1.37 20.23
CA ALA A 705 34.70 -2.58 20.96
C ALA A 705 36.24 -2.74 21.01
N ASN A 706 36.91 -2.56 19.87
CA ASN A 706 38.37 -2.66 19.80
C ASN A 706 39.05 -1.51 20.55
N CYS A 707 38.51 -0.29 20.46
CA CYS A 707 39.04 0.86 21.20
C CYS A 707 39.00 0.63 22.72
N THR A 708 37.89 0.06 23.19
CA THR A 708 37.73 -0.28 24.61
C THR A 708 38.69 -1.40 25.02
N ALA A 709 38.92 -2.39 24.15
CA ALA A 709 39.89 -3.46 24.40
C ALA A 709 41.35 -2.97 24.44
N LEU A 710 41.67 -1.90 23.70
CA LEU A 710 42.98 -1.23 23.72
C LEU A 710 43.15 -0.26 24.91
N GLY A 711 42.12 -0.06 25.73
CA GLY A 711 42.14 0.87 26.86
C GLY A 711 42.08 2.35 26.45
N GLY A 712 41.56 2.66 25.26
CA GLY A 712 41.42 4.00 24.71
C GLY A 712 40.07 4.65 24.97
N THR A 713 39.99 5.96 24.74
CA THR A 713 38.73 6.72 24.75
C THR A 713 38.22 6.87 23.32
N TYR A 714 37.03 6.34 23.08
CA TYR A 714 36.39 6.38 21.77
C TYR A 714 35.56 7.65 21.59
N ASN A 715 35.79 8.39 20.50
CA ASN A 715 35.19 9.71 20.26
C ASN A 715 33.89 9.66 19.41
N GLY A 716 33.32 8.48 19.21
CA GLY A 716 32.08 8.26 18.48
C GLY A 716 32.29 7.82 17.03
N ASN A 717 31.26 7.23 16.44
CA ASN A 717 31.30 6.69 15.08
C ASN A 717 31.53 7.80 14.04
N GLY A 718 32.37 7.55 13.04
CA GLY A 718 32.75 8.50 11.99
C GLY A 718 33.73 9.60 12.45
N SER A 719 34.19 9.58 13.71
CA SER A 719 35.17 10.55 14.19
C SER A 719 36.57 10.25 13.63
N ALA A 720 37.24 11.28 13.11
CA ALA A 720 38.53 11.15 12.45
C ALA A 720 39.72 11.34 13.40
N CYS A 721 40.83 10.65 13.12
CA CYS A 721 42.12 10.95 13.73
C CYS A 721 42.79 12.12 12.99
N SER A 722 42.53 13.32 13.47
CA SER A 722 43.19 14.56 13.04
C SER A 722 44.37 14.87 13.97
N ALA A 723 45.24 15.80 13.54
CA ALA A 723 46.42 16.23 14.31
C ALA A 723 46.09 16.65 15.77
N ASN A 724 44.84 17.04 16.04
CA ASN A 724 44.36 17.46 17.35
C ASN A 724 43.30 16.53 17.98
N SER A 725 42.95 15.40 17.38
CA SER A 725 41.85 14.54 17.88
C SER A 725 42.13 13.92 19.25
N CYS A 726 43.40 13.80 19.63
CA CYS A 726 43.81 13.42 20.99
C CYS A 726 44.61 14.54 21.68
N ALA A 727 44.53 15.78 21.18
CA ALA A 727 45.14 16.92 21.85
C ALA A 727 44.27 17.33 23.05
N PRO A 728 44.88 17.71 24.19
CA PRO A 728 44.14 18.21 25.34
C PRO A 728 43.31 19.44 24.91
N THR A 729 42.04 19.46 25.27
CA THR A 729 41.09 20.52 24.92
C THR A 729 41.65 21.89 25.30
N ALA A 730 41.59 22.85 24.36
CA ALA A 730 42.05 24.21 24.60
C ALA A 730 41.28 24.81 25.80
N THR A 731 42.03 25.46 26.69
CA THR A 731 41.49 26.12 27.89
C THR A 731 41.79 27.61 27.83
N GLY A 732 40.96 28.41 28.52
CA GLY A 732 41.03 29.85 28.54
C GLY A 732 40.46 30.43 29.83
N ALA A 733 40.70 31.71 30.06
CA ALA A 733 40.24 32.45 31.23
C ALA A 733 38.70 32.56 31.27
N CYS A 734 38.13 31.95 32.30
CA CYS A 734 36.72 32.02 32.65
C CYS A 734 36.52 32.95 33.84
N CYS A 735 35.66 33.95 33.66
CA CYS A 735 35.30 34.90 34.70
C CYS A 735 33.94 34.56 35.30
N VAL A 736 33.92 34.12 36.56
CA VAL A 736 32.69 33.98 37.36
C VAL A 736 32.73 35.04 38.45
N GLY A 737 31.98 36.12 38.26
CA GLY A 737 32.15 37.34 39.07
C GLY A 737 33.55 37.93 38.87
N THR A 738 34.28 38.18 39.95
CA THR A 738 35.67 38.70 39.91
C THR A 738 36.74 37.61 39.92
N THR A 739 36.34 36.33 39.93
CA THR A 739 37.29 35.20 40.05
C THR A 739 37.58 34.63 38.67
N CYS A 740 38.87 34.50 38.35
CA CYS A 740 39.34 33.95 37.09
C CYS A 740 39.88 32.52 37.26
N SER A 741 39.46 31.60 36.39
CA SER A 741 39.98 30.24 36.29
C SER A 741 40.29 29.85 34.84
N ILE A 742 41.29 28.99 34.61
CA ILE A 742 41.60 28.46 33.28
C ILE A 742 40.86 27.14 33.11
N VAL A 743 39.81 27.13 32.28
CA VAL A 743 38.94 25.97 32.03
C VAL A 743 38.54 25.92 30.56
N THR A 744 37.84 24.88 30.11
CA THR A 744 37.26 24.85 28.76
C THR A 744 36.06 25.79 28.67
N GLN A 745 35.74 26.25 27.45
CA GLN A 745 34.57 27.11 27.21
C GLN A 745 33.28 26.51 27.76
N MET A 746 33.07 25.21 27.56
CA MET A 746 31.89 24.50 28.02
C MET A 746 31.79 24.48 29.55
N SER A 747 32.89 24.21 30.26
CA SER A 747 32.91 24.26 31.72
C SER A 747 32.72 25.68 32.27
N CYS A 748 33.20 26.69 31.54
CA CYS A 748 33.00 28.10 31.92
C CYS A 748 31.53 28.50 31.86
N MET A 749 30.85 28.19 30.75
CA MET A 749 29.44 28.47 30.55
C MET A 749 28.56 27.69 31.54
N ALA A 750 28.89 26.41 31.79
CA ALA A 750 28.18 25.58 32.77
C ALA A 750 28.28 26.13 34.21
N SER A 751 29.35 26.87 34.51
CA SER A 751 29.56 27.52 35.81
C SER A 751 28.97 28.95 35.87
N GLY A 752 28.26 29.38 34.82
CA GLY A 752 27.67 30.72 34.72
C GLY A 752 28.69 31.84 34.51
N GLY A 753 29.89 31.52 34.02
CA GLY A 753 30.98 32.49 33.78
C GLY A 753 31.08 32.97 32.34
N THR A 754 31.79 34.08 32.15
CA THR A 754 32.13 34.64 30.83
C THR A 754 33.49 34.15 30.38
N TYR A 755 33.53 33.48 29.23
CA TYR A 755 34.76 32.91 28.65
C TYR A 755 35.46 33.91 27.74
N ASN A 756 36.76 34.14 27.95
CA ASN A 756 37.53 35.18 27.25
C ASN A 756 38.29 34.67 26.01
N GLY A 757 37.95 33.48 25.51
CA GLY A 757 38.58 32.86 24.35
C GLY A 757 39.74 31.93 24.68
N ASP A 758 40.14 31.11 23.72
CA ASP A 758 41.14 30.06 23.92
C ASP A 758 42.55 30.64 24.15
N ASN A 759 43.31 30.01 25.05
CA ASN A 759 44.64 30.46 25.51
C ASN A 759 44.66 31.83 26.20
N SER A 760 43.49 32.42 26.50
CA SER A 760 43.42 33.62 27.35
C SER A 760 43.83 33.29 28.79
N SER A 761 44.50 34.24 29.46
CA SER A 761 45.10 34.01 30.78
C SER A 761 44.45 34.85 31.87
N CYS A 762 44.48 34.34 33.10
CA CYS A 762 44.02 35.07 34.28
C CYS A 762 45.03 36.10 34.81
N ALA A 763 46.18 36.26 34.17
CA ALA A 763 47.30 37.04 34.70
C ALA A 763 47.03 38.55 34.80
N ASN A 764 46.15 39.10 33.94
CA ASN A 764 45.83 40.53 33.89
C ASN A 764 44.47 40.88 34.51
N ASN A 765 43.92 39.98 35.33
CA ASN A 765 42.61 40.12 35.97
C ASN A 765 41.49 40.59 35.02
N PRO A 766 41.13 39.80 33.99
CA PRO A 766 40.09 40.16 33.02
C PRO A 766 38.68 40.23 33.63
N CYS A 767 38.50 39.87 34.91
CA CYS A 767 37.21 39.73 35.57
C CYS A 767 36.79 40.93 36.45
N GLY A 768 37.53 42.06 36.40
CA GLY A 768 37.21 43.28 37.15
C GLY A 768 37.17 44.51 36.24
N GLY A 769 35.98 45.08 36.01
CA GLY A 769 35.78 46.21 35.10
C GLY A 769 36.16 47.58 35.67
N GLY A 770 36.74 48.44 34.83
CA GLY A 770 36.81 49.89 35.04
C GLY A 770 38.01 50.60 34.38
N GLY A 771 37.75 51.30 33.27
CA GLY A 771 38.27 52.65 32.94
C GLY A 771 39.77 52.82 32.65
N GLY A 772 40.10 53.04 31.38
CA GLY A 772 41.44 53.43 30.92
C GLY A 772 41.71 54.93 30.83
N CYS A 773 40.93 55.81 31.49
CA CYS A 773 41.17 57.25 31.42
C CYS A 773 41.84 57.83 32.68
N PRO A 774 42.85 58.71 32.53
CA PRO A 774 43.49 59.40 33.65
C PRO A 774 42.50 60.28 34.45
N ALA A 775 42.83 60.55 35.72
CA ALA A 775 41.99 61.36 36.59
C ALA A 775 41.74 62.78 36.03
N GLY A 776 40.48 63.13 35.81
CA GLY A 776 40.02 64.38 35.19
C GLY A 776 39.45 64.22 33.77
N GLU A 777 39.49 63.00 33.22
CA GLU A 777 38.95 62.65 31.91
C GLU A 777 37.93 61.51 31.99
N ILE A 778 36.99 61.49 31.04
CA ILE A 778 35.95 60.48 30.84
C ILE A 778 36.03 59.92 29.42
N GLU A 779 35.48 58.73 29.19
CA GLU A 779 35.55 58.03 27.91
C GLU A 779 34.35 58.40 27.02
N ASP A 780 34.59 58.76 25.75
CA ASP A 780 33.54 59.04 24.77
C ASP A 780 32.90 57.74 24.24
N CYS A 781 31.84 57.88 23.43
CA CYS A 781 31.11 56.74 22.86
C CYS A 781 31.92 55.88 21.87
N ASN A 782 33.14 56.30 21.53
CA ASN A 782 34.10 55.57 20.70
C ASN A 782 35.32 55.05 21.49
N GLY A 783 35.37 55.22 22.81
CA GLY A 783 36.44 54.69 23.66
C GLY A 783 37.65 55.61 23.83
N ASN A 784 37.55 56.91 23.52
CA ASN A 784 38.66 57.86 23.71
C ASN A 784 38.47 58.69 24.98
N CYS A 785 39.56 59.07 25.65
CA CYS A 785 39.51 59.90 26.86
C CYS A 785 39.42 61.40 26.52
N CYS A 786 38.46 62.11 27.13
CA CYS A 786 38.28 63.57 27.02
C CYS A 786 38.04 64.21 28.40
N PRO A 787 38.36 65.50 28.63
CA PRO A 787 38.18 66.14 29.93
C PRO A 787 36.72 66.19 30.38
N GLU A 788 36.46 65.89 31.66
CA GLU A 788 35.10 65.84 32.24
C GLU A 788 34.35 67.19 32.13
N THR A 789 35.07 68.30 31.94
CA THR A 789 34.50 69.64 31.77
C THR A 789 33.79 69.88 30.43
N TRP A 790 33.91 68.98 29.46
CA TRP A 790 33.31 69.15 28.14
C TRP A 790 31.88 68.61 28.04
N VAL A 791 31.41 67.89 29.06
CA VAL A 791 30.03 67.42 29.10
C VAL A 791 29.09 68.57 29.49
N ALA A 792 28.11 68.85 28.62
CA ALA A 792 27.04 69.84 28.83
C ALA A 792 27.52 71.30 28.95
N ASP A 793 28.62 71.66 28.30
CA ASP A 793 29.15 73.03 28.25
C ASP A 793 28.40 73.97 27.29
N GLY A 794 27.50 73.42 26.47
CA GLY A 794 26.63 74.17 25.56
C GLY A 794 27.13 74.26 24.11
N TYR A 795 28.22 73.58 23.74
CA TYR A 795 28.67 73.42 22.36
C TYR A 795 28.42 71.98 21.86
N CYS A 796 28.20 71.79 20.55
CA CYS A 796 28.10 70.45 19.94
C CYS A 796 29.48 69.99 19.47
N ASP A 797 29.91 68.84 19.94
CA ASP A 797 31.16 68.16 19.66
C ASP A 797 30.91 66.95 18.75
N ASP A 798 30.90 67.17 17.44
CA ASP A 798 30.60 66.16 16.41
C ASP A 798 31.83 65.39 15.88
N GLY A 799 32.91 65.35 16.66
CA GLY A 799 34.07 64.50 16.38
C GLY A 799 35.06 65.06 15.35
N THR A 800 35.10 66.38 15.11
CA THR A 800 36.19 67.01 14.34
C THR A 800 37.20 67.71 15.27
N TYR A 801 38.35 67.07 15.51
CA TYR A 801 39.48 67.67 16.22
C TYR A 801 40.43 68.42 15.25
N LEU A 802 40.90 69.61 15.64
CA LEU A 802 42.10 70.26 15.10
C LEU A 802 43.33 69.86 15.93
#